data_AF-A0A319D905-F1
#
_entry.id   AF-A0A319D905-F1
#
_cell.length_a   1.000
_cell.length_b   1.000
_cell.length_c   1.000
_cell.angle_alpha   90.00
_cell.angle_beta   90.00
_cell.angle_gamma   90.00
#
_symmetry.space_group_name_H-M   'P 1'
#
loop_
_entity.id
_entity.type
_entity.pdbx_description
1 polymer ?
#
loop_
_entity_poly.entity_id
_entity_poly.type
_entity_poly.pdbx_seq_one_letter_code
_entity_poly.pdbx_strand_id
1 'polypeptide(L)'
;MDEDRIDESCLISSYTACDTTPGNNANIALLSETLSVIREIADALANEEKSDDLRAFYRHLHALSFLIADQINSLQGAHLSASVRLVTNTVLDHLAFLITDNRIPADLEPQIPFHQIHSLISLWRSSVSLRARNACVRECLDFARPERRHKLERLLRDCTDTLKEHNYETVEVPDVQVRKLREPPDSVWTAANGVFRALVASTKTCDCYPYHQCAARLKLATHRTPHSPDNQCSFDIFITIKLCEALWQEAQIQASLLRRMSRVRIEAPNDRRKDRRPSARLAINKLCEQIDKIKSKPSWRLSMTLEDDMLWKAQSSRRNLSLKTSDVPLSLEQIIKDHPANLTEKTNRVLAVLLGYTVLHLHGTPWLRHSSFTSSNILFLSTLKYIPLAPFIHTRMDLDSTQVVDGEVLDDTSDAMDPDDIPIHPYPSIVMLAIMLKEVYTARPLESFFEPLEVLWDHLETLGENEHWEIAMDAFTRTKSEFSAKYRTAVAKCLDQDIAFDADDNLRDESDLELYIYEEIVQCLEDELDQSFGSSLPIDKLDEIAPTLDIRGWVQARSSVQAPSPKMENQEFHQRSSDNHPHNTSLLTRSSTMNSNLTSEQEDPCIPSEFQFQRRSRSAILDEEHDRLPQDLADKNSYVLGRIGMHNTVLSCLPAGVIGTISAASVANRMVLSFPVLRFCLLVGIGGGAPGEHDIRLGDVVVGIPRGSRGAVIQYDFGKTIQNGEIVMTGSLNRPPDVLLTAVSILKSDHTLYGNRLHNSIEEMIARFPLLRKNFSCPGFQHDTLYEADHDHASDHASCEKCSRAREVRREPRSSPDPVVHYGPIASGNQVMKHGPTRDRLRRDHEVLCFEMEAAGLMDGFQCLVIRGISDYSDSHKNKHWQGYAAAAAAAEYAKEL
;
A
#
# COMPACT_ATOMS: atom_id res chain seq x y z
N MET A 1 -28.03 -25.79 69.53
CA MET A 1 -29.13 -24.96 69.02
C MET A 1 -28.54 -24.21 67.84
N ASP A 2 -28.51 -24.79 66.62
CA ASP A 2 -29.54 -25.63 65.98
C ASP A 2 -30.83 -24.80 65.84
N GLU A 3 -31.47 -24.61 64.68
CA GLU A 3 -31.44 -25.24 63.35
C GLU A 3 -31.74 -24.13 62.29
N ASP A 4 -31.60 -24.27 60.97
CA ASP A 4 -31.46 -25.48 60.15
C ASP A 4 -30.73 -25.23 58.81
N ARG A 5 -30.24 -26.31 58.18
CA ARG A 5 -29.65 -26.33 56.82
C ARG A 5 -30.65 -26.88 55.80
N ILE A 6 -30.84 -26.19 54.68
CA ILE A 6 -31.39 -26.74 53.43
C ILE A 6 -30.60 -26.08 52.28
N ASP A 7 -29.43 -26.59 51.88
CA ASP A 7 -29.19 -27.79 51.04
C ASP A 7 -29.35 -27.49 49.53
N GLU A 8 -28.25 -27.04 48.91
CA GLU A 8 -28.15 -26.66 47.49
C GLU A 8 -28.05 -27.87 46.53
N SER A 9 -28.20 -29.10 47.03
CA SER A 9 -27.93 -30.33 46.28
C SER A 9 -29.11 -30.90 45.47
N CYS A 10 -30.22 -30.16 45.31
CA CYS A 10 -31.48 -30.70 44.79
C CYS A 10 -32.09 -29.94 43.59
N LEU A 11 -31.34 -29.79 42.50
CA LEU A 11 -31.91 -29.56 41.15
C LEU A 11 -31.20 -30.33 40.00
N ILE A 12 -30.25 -31.22 40.32
CA ILE A 12 -29.62 -32.14 39.35
C ILE A 12 -29.98 -33.58 39.73
N SER A 13 -31.21 -34.02 39.43
CA SER A 13 -31.60 -35.42 39.15
C SER A 13 -33.12 -35.58 39.14
N SER A 14 -33.74 -35.67 37.95
CA SER A 14 -34.86 -36.61 37.64
C SER A 14 -35.55 -36.31 36.30
N TYR A 15 -34.83 -36.47 35.17
CA TYR A 15 -35.48 -36.79 33.89
C TYR A 15 -34.72 -37.89 33.16
N THR A 16 -34.84 -39.11 33.69
CA THR A 16 -34.61 -40.33 32.92
C THR A 16 -35.61 -40.42 31.77
N ALA A 17 -35.15 -40.89 30.61
CA ALA A 17 -35.89 -40.87 29.34
C ALA A 17 -37.34 -41.38 29.41
N CYS A 18 -38.24 -40.62 28.79
CA CYS A 18 -39.45 -41.16 28.16
C CYS A 18 -39.74 -40.36 26.89
N ASP A 19 -40.06 -41.06 25.81
CA ASP A 19 -40.17 -40.51 24.45
C ASP A 19 -41.41 -39.64 24.22
N THR A 20 -41.29 -38.74 23.23
CA THR A 20 -42.39 -38.05 22.53
C THR A 20 -43.36 -37.18 23.36
N THR A 21 -43.09 -35.87 23.46
CA THR A 21 -44.12 -34.84 23.74
C THR A 21 -43.93 -33.58 22.88
N PRO A 22 -45.02 -32.94 22.38
CA PRO A 22 -44.95 -31.80 21.48
C PRO A 22 -44.67 -30.44 22.14
N GLY A 23 -44.43 -30.38 23.46
CA GLY A 23 -44.30 -29.11 24.20
C GLY A 23 -42.97 -28.36 24.01
N ASN A 24 -41.85 -29.07 23.78
CA ASN A 24 -40.51 -28.46 23.87
C ASN A 24 -40.24 -27.41 22.78
N ASN A 25 -40.77 -27.60 21.57
CA ASN A 25 -40.61 -26.61 20.49
C ASN A 25 -41.45 -25.34 20.75
N ALA A 26 -42.56 -25.46 21.47
CA ALA A 26 -43.38 -24.31 21.85
C ALA A 26 -42.65 -23.42 22.87
N ASN A 27 -41.91 -24.00 23.81
CA ASN A 27 -41.09 -23.25 24.77
C ASN A 27 -39.95 -22.48 24.07
N ILE A 28 -39.30 -23.07 23.06
CA ILE A 28 -38.24 -22.39 22.30
C ILE A 28 -38.82 -21.20 21.50
N ALA A 29 -39.96 -21.39 20.85
CA ALA A 29 -40.67 -20.31 20.16
C ALA A 29 -41.10 -19.20 21.14
N LEU A 30 -41.65 -19.58 22.30
CA LEU A 30 -42.02 -18.65 23.37
C LEU A 30 -40.80 -17.86 23.88
N LEU A 31 -39.66 -18.51 24.09
CA LEU A 31 -38.44 -17.83 24.54
C LEU A 31 -37.94 -16.84 23.48
N SER A 32 -37.91 -17.22 22.20
CA SER A 32 -37.53 -16.31 21.12
C SER A 32 -38.45 -15.08 21.05
N GLU A 33 -39.76 -15.27 21.20
CA GLU A 33 -40.71 -14.14 21.27
C GLU A 33 -40.50 -13.28 22.53
N THR A 34 -40.26 -13.93 23.67
CA THR A 34 -40.01 -13.27 24.97
C THR A 34 -38.76 -12.42 24.95
N LEU A 35 -37.63 -12.94 24.45
CA LEU A 35 -36.38 -12.19 24.33
C LEU A 35 -36.51 -11.00 23.37
N SER A 36 -37.29 -11.15 22.29
CA SER A 36 -37.63 -10.04 21.40
C SER A 36 -38.41 -8.93 22.12
N VAL A 37 -39.46 -9.29 22.87
CA VAL A 37 -40.25 -8.33 23.67
C VAL A 37 -39.44 -7.70 24.80
N ILE A 38 -38.55 -8.45 25.47
CA ILE A 38 -37.65 -7.90 26.50
C ILE A 38 -36.68 -6.88 25.90
N ARG A 39 -36.17 -7.10 24.69
CA ARG A 39 -35.35 -6.10 23.97
C ARG A 39 -36.13 -4.83 23.65
N GLU A 40 -37.34 -4.95 23.10
CA GLU A 40 -38.22 -3.80 22.85
C GLU A 40 -38.51 -3.00 24.14
N ILE A 41 -38.75 -3.69 25.26
CA ILE A 41 -38.94 -3.09 26.58
C ILE A 41 -37.66 -2.39 27.06
N ALA A 42 -36.50 -3.06 26.97
CA ALA A 42 -35.23 -2.54 27.45
C ALA A 42 -34.82 -1.26 26.71
N ASP A 43 -34.97 -1.21 25.39
CA ASP A 43 -34.72 0.00 24.58
C ASP A 43 -35.69 1.12 24.95
N ALA A 44 -36.98 0.83 25.10
CA ALA A 44 -37.98 1.83 25.48
C ALA A 44 -37.74 2.41 26.89
N LEU A 45 -37.32 1.59 27.85
CA LEU A 45 -37.00 2.03 29.21
C LEU A 45 -35.68 2.80 29.26
N ALA A 46 -34.63 2.35 28.57
CA ALA A 46 -33.33 3.03 28.51
C ALA A 46 -33.44 4.47 27.96
N ASN A 47 -34.32 4.69 26.99
CA ASN A 47 -34.54 6.01 26.38
C ASN A 47 -35.31 7.00 27.27
N GLU A 48 -36.05 6.53 28.27
CA GLU A 48 -36.77 7.37 29.25
C GLU A 48 -36.07 7.47 30.62
N GLU A 49 -35.07 6.63 30.87
CA GLU A 49 -34.44 6.48 32.19
C GLU A 49 -33.46 7.61 32.51
N LYS A 50 -33.56 8.16 33.72
CA LYS A 50 -32.72 9.27 34.22
C LYS A 50 -31.53 8.78 35.03
N SER A 51 -31.63 7.62 35.69
CA SER A 51 -30.49 6.99 36.38
C SER A 51 -29.55 6.34 35.36
N ASP A 52 -28.27 6.72 35.39
CA ASP A 52 -27.27 6.15 34.48
C ASP A 52 -27.04 4.65 34.76
N ASP A 53 -27.08 4.23 36.03
CA ASP A 53 -26.99 2.81 36.44
C ASP A 53 -28.12 1.95 35.86
N LEU A 54 -29.37 2.46 35.91
CA LEU A 54 -30.51 1.76 35.32
C LEU A 54 -30.46 1.79 33.79
N ARG A 55 -29.99 2.89 33.18
CA ARG A 55 -29.81 2.98 31.72
C ARG A 55 -28.74 2.01 31.22
N ALA A 56 -27.64 1.86 31.94
CA ALA A 56 -26.60 0.88 31.67
C ALA A 56 -27.14 -0.55 31.77
N PHE A 57 -27.87 -0.86 32.86
CA PHE A 57 -28.52 -2.16 33.04
C PHE A 57 -29.49 -2.51 31.89
N TYR A 58 -30.36 -1.59 31.46
CA TYR A 58 -31.27 -1.87 30.35
C TYR A 58 -30.54 -2.12 29.02
N ARG A 59 -29.46 -1.38 28.73
CA ARG A 59 -28.62 -1.66 27.55
C ARG A 59 -27.93 -3.03 27.62
N HIS A 60 -27.47 -3.42 28.80
CA HIS A 60 -26.85 -4.74 29.02
C HIS A 60 -27.88 -5.86 28.85
N LEU A 61 -29.09 -5.68 29.37
CA LEU A 61 -30.21 -6.62 29.21
C LEU A 61 -30.58 -6.81 27.73
N HIS A 62 -30.62 -5.72 26.95
CA HIS A 62 -30.83 -5.80 25.49
C HIS A 62 -29.74 -6.62 24.81
N ALA A 63 -28.46 -6.33 25.11
CA ALA A 63 -27.33 -7.03 24.51
C ALA A 63 -27.32 -8.54 24.83
N LEU A 64 -27.55 -8.91 26.10
CA LEU A 64 -27.62 -10.32 26.50
C LEU A 64 -28.83 -11.04 25.88
N SER A 65 -30.00 -10.39 25.84
CA SER A 65 -31.18 -10.97 25.17
C SER A 65 -31.01 -11.08 23.65
N PHE A 66 -30.18 -10.24 23.02
CA PHE A 66 -29.82 -10.38 21.61
C PHE A 66 -28.91 -11.60 21.41
N LEU A 67 -27.82 -11.72 22.18
CA LEU A 67 -26.86 -12.83 22.06
C LEU A 67 -27.52 -14.20 22.23
N ILE A 68 -28.36 -14.37 23.26
CA ILE A 68 -29.07 -15.63 23.51
C ILE A 68 -30.05 -15.95 22.37
N ALA A 69 -30.77 -14.95 21.84
CA ALA A 69 -31.68 -15.16 20.73
C ALA A 69 -30.95 -15.52 19.42
N ASP A 70 -29.81 -14.89 19.15
CA ASP A 70 -28.96 -15.18 17.98
C ASP A 70 -28.40 -16.61 18.03
N GLN A 71 -27.85 -17.02 19.19
CA GLN A 71 -27.38 -18.39 19.42
C GLN A 71 -28.49 -19.43 19.29
N ILE A 72 -29.68 -19.20 19.87
CA ILE A 72 -30.83 -20.11 19.75
C ILE A 72 -31.28 -20.24 18.29
N ASN A 73 -31.29 -19.15 17.52
CA ASN A 73 -31.66 -19.18 16.09
C ASN A 73 -30.60 -19.90 15.23
N SER A 74 -29.31 -19.69 15.53
CA SER A 74 -28.19 -20.38 14.86
C SER A 74 -28.27 -21.92 15.02
N LEU A 75 -28.83 -22.39 16.14
CA LEU A 75 -28.95 -23.81 16.47
C LEU A 75 -30.21 -24.52 15.89
N GLN A 76 -31.10 -23.84 15.15
CA GLN A 76 -32.33 -24.44 14.62
C GLN A 76 -32.15 -25.37 13.38
N GLY A 77 -30.93 -25.84 13.10
CA GLY A 77 -30.60 -26.65 11.92
C GLY A 77 -30.56 -28.18 12.09
N ALA A 78 -30.37 -28.68 13.31
CA ALA A 78 -30.24 -30.12 13.59
C ALA A 78 -30.83 -30.48 14.97
N HIS A 79 -30.85 -31.77 15.33
CA HIS A 79 -31.49 -32.30 16.55
C HIS A 79 -31.24 -31.44 17.80
N LEU A 80 -32.27 -30.68 18.21
CA LEU A 80 -32.25 -29.79 19.39
C LEU A 80 -31.69 -30.51 20.63
N SER A 81 -30.47 -30.14 21.02
CA SER A 81 -29.72 -30.76 22.11
C SER A 81 -30.46 -30.62 23.45
N ALA A 82 -30.17 -31.52 24.39
CA ALA A 82 -30.74 -31.47 25.73
C ALA A 82 -30.42 -30.13 26.42
N SER A 83 -29.23 -29.58 26.16
CA SER A 83 -28.73 -28.32 26.73
C SER A 83 -29.52 -27.10 26.23
N VAL A 84 -29.87 -27.02 24.94
CA VAL A 84 -30.75 -25.93 24.43
C VAL A 84 -32.11 -25.97 25.13
N ARG A 85 -32.67 -27.16 25.37
CA ARG A 85 -33.95 -27.32 26.07
C ARG A 85 -33.85 -26.95 27.55
N LEU A 86 -32.75 -27.34 28.21
CA LEU A 86 -32.47 -26.99 29.60
C LEU A 86 -32.34 -25.47 29.77
N VAL A 87 -31.49 -24.82 28.97
CA VAL A 87 -31.33 -23.35 28.96
C VAL A 87 -32.66 -22.66 28.66
N THR A 88 -33.43 -23.16 27.68
CA THR A 88 -34.74 -22.59 27.32
C THR A 88 -35.69 -22.57 28.52
N ASN A 89 -35.85 -23.71 29.21
CA ASN A 89 -36.74 -23.81 30.35
C ASN A 89 -36.20 -22.98 31.54
N THR A 90 -34.90 -23.05 31.85
CA THR A 90 -34.29 -22.29 32.96
C THR A 90 -34.45 -20.78 32.81
N VAL A 91 -34.30 -20.24 31.59
CA VAL A 91 -34.51 -18.81 31.32
C VAL A 91 -35.99 -18.45 31.42
N LEU A 92 -36.91 -19.25 30.88
CA LEU A 92 -38.35 -19.00 31.00
C LEU A 92 -38.84 -19.07 32.46
N ASP A 93 -38.39 -20.04 33.25
CA ASP A 93 -38.73 -20.15 34.69
C ASP A 93 -38.28 -18.92 35.48
N HIS A 94 -37.06 -18.44 35.23
CA HIS A 94 -36.53 -17.25 35.90
C HIS A 94 -37.18 -15.94 35.43
N LEU A 95 -37.51 -15.83 34.15
CA LEU A 95 -38.27 -14.67 33.63
C LEU A 95 -39.69 -14.65 34.20
N ALA A 96 -40.37 -15.80 34.29
CA ALA A 96 -41.66 -15.92 34.97
C ALA A 96 -41.57 -15.50 36.45
N PHE A 97 -40.57 -15.98 37.20
CA PHE A 97 -40.36 -15.60 38.60
C PHE A 97 -40.10 -14.10 38.83
N LEU A 98 -39.54 -13.40 37.84
CA LEU A 98 -39.30 -11.95 37.89
C LEU A 98 -40.55 -11.12 37.56
N ILE A 99 -41.51 -11.70 36.83
CA ILE A 99 -42.84 -11.13 36.57
C ILE A 99 -43.72 -11.38 37.81
N THR A 100 -43.40 -10.70 38.92
CA THR A 100 -44.09 -10.92 40.20
C THR A 100 -45.59 -10.62 40.12
N ASP A 101 -46.37 -11.58 40.63
CA ASP A 101 -47.83 -11.60 40.55
C ASP A 101 -48.52 -10.47 41.34
N ASN A 102 -49.69 -10.02 40.82
CA ASN A 102 -50.75 -9.14 41.38
C ASN A 102 -51.23 -7.94 40.52
N ARG A 103 -50.68 -7.67 39.33
CA ARG A 103 -51.16 -6.52 38.48
C ARG A 103 -51.43 -6.80 37.01
N ILE A 104 -51.18 -8.01 36.52
CA ILE A 104 -51.48 -8.37 35.13
C ILE A 104 -52.91 -8.93 35.07
N PRO A 105 -53.82 -8.38 34.24
CA PRO A 105 -55.16 -8.93 34.08
C PRO A 105 -55.11 -10.38 33.58
N ALA A 106 -55.77 -11.29 34.29
CA ALA A 106 -55.79 -12.71 33.97
C ALA A 106 -56.82 -13.03 32.87
N ASP A 107 -56.51 -12.67 31.63
CA ASP A 107 -57.31 -13.02 30.44
C ASP A 107 -57.02 -14.45 29.90
N LEU A 108 -56.09 -15.18 30.53
CA LEU A 108 -55.66 -16.53 30.16
C LEU A 108 -55.76 -17.49 31.36
N GLU A 109 -56.16 -18.74 31.11
CA GLU A 109 -56.35 -19.73 32.17
C GLU A 109 -55.02 -20.09 32.88
N PRO A 110 -55.02 -20.25 34.23
CA PRO A 110 -53.80 -20.60 35.00
C PRO A 110 -53.15 -21.95 34.66
N GLN A 111 -53.75 -22.74 33.77
CA GLN A 111 -53.28 -24.08 33.39
C GLN A 111 -52.23 -24.06 32.26
N ILE A 112 -51.95 -22.89 31.67
CA ILE A 112 -50.94 -22.74 30.62
C ILE A 112 -49.55 -22.52 31.24
N PRO A 113 -48.51 -23.30 30.86
CA PRO A 113 -47.14 -23.04 31.28
C PRO A 113 -46.71 -21.62 30.95
N PHE A 114 -45.97 -20.96 31.85
CA PHE A 114 -45.49 -19.59 31.66
C PHE A 114 -46.58 -18.54 31.35
N HIS A 115 -47.82 -18.71 31.82
CA HIS A 115 -48.92 -17.77 31.56
C HIS A 115 -48.57 -16.29 31.87
N GLN A 116 -47.73 -16.04 32.89
CA GLN A 116 -47.21 -14.70 33.24
C GLN A 116 -46.44 -14.05 32.07
N ILE A 117 -45.65 -14.82 31.34
CA ILE A 117 -44.88 -14.37 30.16
C ILE A 117 -45.83 -14.06 29.00
N HIS A 118 -46.78 -14.96 28.71
CA HIS A 118 -47.80 -14.74 27.68
C HIS A 118 -48.62 -13.47 27.94
N SER A 119 -49.01 -13.23 29.20
CA SER A 119 -49.77 -12.03 29.59
C SER A 119 -48.90 -10.76 29.54
N LEU A 120 -47.59 -10.83 29.83
CA LEU A 120 -46.66 -9.71 29.61
C LEU A 120 -46.54 -9.35 28.11
N ILE A 121 -46.40 -10.35 27.24
CA ILE A 121 -46.35 -10.16 25.78
C ILE A 121 -47.66 -9.52 25.29
N SER A 122 -48.82 -10.05 25.72
CA SER A 122 -50.13 -9.50 25.41
C SER A 122 -50.29 -8.04 25.88
N LEU A 123 -49.87 -7.73 27.11
CA LEU A 123 -49.90 -6.37 27.67
C LEU A 123 -49.04 -5.39 26.87
N TRP A 124 -47.84 -5.79 26.48
CA TRP A 124 -46.93 -4.98 25.65
C TRP A 124 -47.52 -4.69 24.26
N ARG A 125 -48.15 -5.70 23.65
CA ARG A 125 -48.74 -5.60 22.30
C ARG A 125 -50.11 -4.89 22.27
N SER A 126 -50.90 -4.92 23.34
CA SER A 126 -52.30 -4.44 23.36
C SER A 126 -52.50 -2.95 23.69
N SER A 127 -51.58 -2.30 24.41
CA SER A 127 -51.77 -0.91 24.86
C SER A 127 -51.51 0.15 23.77
N VAL A 128 -52.32 1.22 23.73
CA VAL A 128 -52.36 2.19 22.60
C VAL A 128 -51.33 3.34 22.70
N SER A 129 -50.68 3.56 23.85
CA SER A 129 -49.61 4.59 23.96
C SER A 129 -48.34 4.09 24.67
N LEU A 130 -47.18 4.52 24.17
CA LEU A 130 -45.86 4.07 24.65
C LEU A 130 -45.63 4.42 26.14
N ARG A 131 -46.04 5.61 26.59
CA ARG A 131 -45.92 6.01 28.00
C ARG A 131 -46.78 5.13 28.93
N ALA A 132 -47.97 4.72 28.49
CA ALA A 132 -48.81 3.80 29.25
C ALA A 132 -48.20 2.38 29.30
N ARG A 133 -47.64 1.89 28.18
CA ARG A 133 -46.87 0.63 28.15
C ARG A 133 -45.71 0.67 29.14
N ASN A 134 -44.85 1.69 29.05
CA ASN A 134 -43.67 1.81 29.90
C ASN A 134 -44.03 1.95 31.39
N ALA A 135 -45.11 2.67 31.73
CA ALA A 135 -45.59 2.76 33.11
C ALA A 135 -46.10 1.40 33.62
N CYS A 136 -46.93 0.71 32.84
CA CYS A 136 -47.50 -0.59 33.25
C CYS A 136 -46.42 -1.69 33.34
N VAL A 137 -45.48 -1.73 32.40
CA VAL A 137 -44.34 -2.66 32.44
C VAL A 137 -43.39 -2.38 33.61
N ARG A 138 -43.13 -1.10 33.96
CA ARG A 138 -42.39 -0.73 35.19
C ARG A 138 -43.09 -1.18 36.48
N GLU A 139 -44.41 -1.35 36.49
CA GLU A 139 -45.15 -1.92 37.63
C GLU A 139 -45.17 -3.46 37.64
N CYS A 140 -45.00 -4.11 36.48
CA CYS A 140 -45.02 -5.58 36.36
C CYS A 140 -43.62 -6.22 36.49
N LEU A 141 -42.56 -5.51 36.09
CA LEU A 141 -41.18 -5.97 36.13
C LEU A 141 -40.41 -5.24 37.24
N ASP A 142 -40.09 -5.94 38.32
CA ASP A 142 -39.42 -5.39 39.52
C ASP A 142 -37.90 -5.20 39.32
N PHE A 143 -37.52 -4.46 38.27
CA PHE A 143 -36.13 -4.07 37.99
C PHE A 143 -35.60 -3.00 38.96
N ALA A 144 -36.45 -2.43 39.81
CA ALA A 144 -36.03 -1.43 40.80
C ALA A 144 -35.03 -2.01 41.83
N ARG A 145 -35.19 -3.29 42.22
CA ARG A 145 -34.33 -3.94 43.22
C ARG A 145 -32.97 -4.34 42.63
N PRO A 146 -31.84 -3.84 43.15
CA PRO A 146 -30.51 -4.17 42.63
C PRO A 146 -30.20 -5.68 42.67
N GLU A 147 -30.65 -6.39 43.71
CA GLU A 147 -30.46 -7.84 43.88
C GLU A 147 -31.08 -8.65 42.74
N ARG A 148 -32.29 -8.27 42.30
CA ARG A 148 -33.00 -8.93 41.20
C ARG A 148 -32.31 -8.66 39.85
N ARG A 149 -31.82 -7.42 39.64
CA ARG A 149 -31.04 -7.05 38.45
C ARG A 149 -29.74 -7.87 38.32
N HIS A 150 -28.93 -7.94 39.38
CA HIS A 150 -27.68 -8.71 39.36
C HIS A 150 -27.92 -10.21 39.19
N LYS A 151 -28.98 -10.77 39.80
CA LYS A 151 -29.33 -12.19 39.62
C LYS A 151 -29.75 -12.50 38.18
N LEU A 152 -30.54 -11.63 37.54
CA LEU A 152 -30.90 -11.79 36.13
C LEU A 152 -29.69 -11.67 35.21
N GLU A 153 -28.85 -10.63 35.39
CA GLU A 153 -27.69 -10.40 34.53
C GLU A 153 -26.69 -11.56 34.62
N ARG A 154 -26.42 -12.06 35.83
CA ARG A 154 -25.58 -13.26 36.02
C ARG A 154 -26.17 -14.46 35.30
N LEU A 155 -27.45 -14.77 35.51
CA LEU A 155 -28.09 -15.93 34.87
C LEU A 155 -28.05 -15.84 33.34
N LEU A 156 -28.32 -14.68 32.75
CA LEU A 156 -28.25 -14.52 31.29
C LEU A 156 -26.81 -14.66 30.77
N ARG A 157 -25.80 -14.23 31.53
CA ARG A 157 -24.38 -14.48 31.23
C ARG A 157 -24.05 -15.97 31.30
N ASP A 158 -24.36 -16.63 32.42
CA ASP A 158 -24.14 -18.06 32.63
C ASP A 158 -24.84 -18.89 31.53
N CYS A 159 -26.05 -18.52 31.11
CA CYS A 159 -26.74 -19.15 29.98
C CYS A 159 -26.07 -18.90 28.62
N THR A 160 -25.54 -17.69 28.38
CA THR A 160 -24.78 -17.37 27.16
C THR A 160 -23.50 -18.20 27.09
N ASP A 161 -22.83 -18.41 28.22
CA ASP A 161 -21.59 -19.18 28.29
C ASP A 161 -21.87 -20.69 28.19
N THR A 162 -22.94 -21.19 28.84
CA THR A 162 -23.43 -22.58 28.65
C THR A 162 -23.76 -22.88 27.18
N LEU A 163 -24.35 -21.92 26.45
CA LEU A 163 -24.65 -22.05 25.02
C LEU A 163 -23.38 -22.01 24.13
N LYS A 164 -22.32 -21.30 24.55
CA LYS A 164 -21.02 -21.32 23.84
C LYS A 164 -20.32 -22.67 23.99
N GLU A 165 -20.23 -23.20 25.21
CA GLU A 165 -19.53 -24.46 25.51
C GLU A 165 -20.09 -25.63 24.67
N HIS A 166 -21.42 -25.74 24.58
CA HIS A 166 -22.08 -26.81 23.81
C HIS A 166 -22.00 -26.64 22.29
N ASN A 167 -21.57 -25.47 21.80
CA ASN A 167 -21.34 -25.24 20.37
C ASN A 167 -20.08 -25.99 19.88
N TYR A 168 -19.21 -26.46 20.79
CA TYR A 168 -18.01 -27.24 20.49
C TYR A 168 -18.21 -28.77 20.58
N GLU A 169 -19.21 -29.27 21.32
CA GLU A 169 -19.39 -30.71 21.55
C GLU A 169 -20.46 -31.40 20.66
N THR A 170 -21.22 -30.66 19.85
CA THR A 170 -22.30 -31.26 19.03
C THR A 170 -22.24 -30.96 17.53
N VAL A 171 -21.23 -31.53 16.85
CA VAL A 171 -21.30 -31.84 15.41
C VAL A 171 -20.89 -33.31 15.18
N GLU A 172 -21.72 -34.25 15.62
CA GLU A 172 -21.73 -35.58 15.00
C GLU A 172 -22.35 -35.48 13.61
N VAL A 173 -21.62 -35.98 12.61
CA VAL A 173 -21.91 -35.81 11.18
C VAL A 173 -23.13 -36.64 10.73
N PRO A 174 -24.22 -36.01 10.23
CA PRO A 174 -25.13 -36.67 9.31
C PRO A 174 -24.50 -36.71 7.91
N ASP A 175 -24.76 -37.77 7.15
CA ASP A 175 -24.14 -38.10 5.85
C ASP A 175 -24.47 -37.10 4.71
N VAL A 176 -23.98 -35.87 4.84
CA VAL A 176 -23.74 -34.94 3.73
C VAL A 176 -22.52 -35.47 2.99
N GLN A 177 -22.56 -35.46 1.66
CA GLN A 177 -21.37 -35.77 0.86
C GLN A 177 -20.26 -34.75 1.18
N VAL A 178 -19.38 -35.13 2.10
CA VAL A 178 -18.13 -34.44 2.35
C VAL A 178 -17.42 -34.39 1.01
N ARG A 179 -17.36 -33.19 0.39
CA ARG A 179 -16.30 -32.88 -0.58
C ARG A 179 -15.03 -33.18 0.19
N LYS A 180 -14.43 -34.36 -0.05
CA LYS A 180 -13.18 -34.75 0.61
C LYS A 180 -12.23 -33.58 0.44
N LEU A 181 -11.86 -32.93 1.54
CA LEU A 181 -10.76 -31.98 1.51
C LEU A 181 -9.60 -32.75 0.90
N ARG A 182 -9.20 -32.34 -0.30
CA ARG A 182 -7.79 -32.38 -0.62
C ARG A 182 -7.22 -31.24 0.20
N GLU A 183 -6.42 -31.61 1.19
CA GLU A 183 -5.49 -30.71 1.85
C GLU A 183 -4.91 -29.77 0.77
N PRO A 184 -4.91 -28.43 0.97
CA PRO A 184 -4.13 -27.57 0.11
C PRO A 184 -2.71 -28.13 0.10
N PRO A 185 -2.05 -28.31 -1.06
CA PRO A 185 -0.83 -29.09 -1.04
C PRO A 185 0.29 -28.22 -0.50
N ASP A 186 0.82 -28.49 0.71
CA ASP A 186 2.00 -27.82 1.33
C ASP A 186 3.17 -27.66 0.32
N SER A 187 3.21 -28.62 -0.60
CA SER A 187 4.13 -28.71 -1.73
C SER A 187 4.00 -27.61 -2.80
N VAL A 188 2.88 -26.89 -2.96
CA VAL A 188 2.73 -25.80 -3.95
C VAL A 188 3.51 -24.58 -3.50
N TRP A 189 3.43 -24.21 -2.21
CA TRP A 189 4.26 -23.16 -1.61
C TRP A 189 5.75 -23.46 -1.81
N THR A 190 6.15 -24.67 -1.45
CA THR A 190 7.54 -25.15 -1.60
C THR A 190 8.00 -25.04 -3.06
N ALA A 191 7.14 -25.47 -4.00
CA ALA A 191 7.43 -25.41 -5.42
C ALA A 191 7.50 -23.96 -5.95
N ALA A 192 6.62 -23.07 -5.52
CA ALA A 192 6.59 -21.67 -5.96
C ALA A 192 7.79 -20.87 -5.41
N ASN A 193 8.22 -21.14 -4.17
CA ASN A 193 9.44 -20.61 -3.58
C ASN A 193 10.68 -21.11 -4.35
N GLY A 194 10.76 -22.42 -4.62
CA GLY A 194 11.82 -23.02 -5.45
C GLY A 194 11.87 -22.44 -6.88
N VAL A 195 10.72 -22.13 -7.49
CA VAL A 195 10.68 -21.41 -8.79
C VAL A 195 11.33 -20.03 -8.69
N PHE A 196 11.04 -19.25 -7.65
CA PHE A 196 11.66 -17.94 -7.43
C PHE A 196 13.18 -18.07 -7.28
N ARG A 197 13.63 -18.95 -6.37
CA ARG A 197 15.05 -19.24 -6.09
C ARG A 197 15.79 -19.62 -7.37
N ALA A 198 15.23 -20.55 -8.15
CA ALA A 198 15.85 -21.05 -9.37
C ALA A 198 15.91 -20.01 -10.49
N LEU A 199 14.92 -19.12 -10.62
CA LEU A 199 14.95 -17.99 -11.55
C LEU A 199 16.06 -16.99 -11.20
N VAL A 200 16.19 -16.62 -9.92
CA VAL A 200 17.25 -15.74 -9.41
C VAL A 200 18.65 -16.38 -9.55
N ALA A 201 18.78 -17.67 -9.28
CA ALA A 201 20.03 -18.40 -9.53
C ALA A 201 20.41 -18.38 -11.02
N SER A 202 19.43 -18.52 -11.91
CA SER A 202 19.62 -18.56 -13.37
C SER A 202 19.95 -17.19 -14.01
N THR A 203 19.87 -16.10 -13.23
CA THR A 203 20.30 -14.75 -13.65
C THR A 203 21.66 -14.40 -13.06
N LYS A 204 21.94 -14.80 -11.80
CA LYS A 204 23.26 -14.63 -11.14
C LYS A 204 24.44 -15.17 -11.95
N THR A 205 24.28 -16.30 -12.64
CA THR A 205 25.39 -16.92 -13.40
C THR A 205 25.68 -16.29 -14.76
N CYS A 206 25.10 -15.12 -15.07
CA CYS A 206 25.24 -14.43 -16.35
C CYS A 206 26.33 -13.36 -16.33
N ASP A 207 27.43 -13.57 -17.04
CA ASP A 207 28.53 -12.59 -17.26
C ASP A 207 28.14 -11.49 -18.29
N CYS A 208 26.89 -11.05 -18.24
CA CYS A 208 26.19 -10.36 -19.31
C CYS A 208 26.14 -8.86 -19.00
N TYR A 209 26.54 -7.99 -19.94
CA TYR A 209 26.64 -6.54 -19.71
C TYR A 209 25.70 -5.72 -20.62
N PRO A 210 24.87 -4.80 -20.07
CA PRO A 210 24.62 -4.59 -18.64
C PRO A 210 24.01 -5.83 -17.98
N TYR A 211 24.16 -5.95 -16.66
CA TYR A 211 23.62 -7.08 -15.89
C TYR A 211 22.11 -7.24 -16.10
N HIS A 212 21.64 -8.48 -16.21
CA HIS A 212 20.23 -8.76 -16.43
C HIS A 212 19.41 -8.49 -15.17
N GLN A 213 18.69 -7.37 -15.16
CA GLN A 213 17.56 -7.17 -14.26
C GLN A 213 16.40 -8.05 -14.74
N CYS A 214 15.99 -8.98 -13.89
CA CYS A 214 14.95 -9.96 -14.20
C CYS A 214 13.63 -9.54 -13.55
N ALA A 215 12.53 -9.73 -14.26
CA ALA A 215 11.21 -9.63 -13.68
C ALA A 215 10.29 -10.73 -14.22
N ALA A 216 9.38 -11.13 -13.36
CA ALA A 216 8.40 -12.15 -13.63
C ALA A 216 6.98 -11.57 -13.60
N ARG A 217 6.09 -12.28 -14.27
CA ARG A 217 4.63 -12.19 -14.10
C ARG A 217 4.14 -13.62 -13.92
N LEU A 218 3.85 -14.01 -12.67
CA LEU A 218 3.35 -15.34 -12.32
C LEU A 218 1.83 -15.33 -12.41
N LYS A 219 1.23 -16.29 -13.13
CA LYS A 219 -0.22 -16.41 -13.22
C LYS A 219 -0.81 -16.86 -11.87
N LEU A 220 -1.84 -16.16 -11.40
CA LEU A 220 -2.61 -16.57 -10.21
C LEU A 220 -3.52 -17.76 -10.57
N ALA A 221 -3.55 -18.76 -9.70
CA ALA A 221 -4.35 -19.97 -9.86
C ALA A 221 -4.63 -20.61 -8.48
N THR A 222 -5.72 -21.38 -8.39
CA THR A 222 -6.05 -22.18 -7.20
C THR A 222 -5.18 -23.44 -7.09
N HIS A 223 -4.65 -23.93 -8.22
CA HIS A 223 -3.89 -25.16 -8.35
C HIS A 223 -4.65 -26.44 -7.93
N ARG A 224 -5.99 -26.38 -7.75
CA ARG A 224 -6.85 -27.52 -7.36
C ARG A 224 -7.04 -28.59 -8.44
N THR A 225 -6.63 -28.30 -9.69
CA THR A 225 -6.82 -29.21 -10.83
C THR A 225 -6.39 -30.65 -10.49
N PRO A 226 -7.20 -31.67 -10.87
CA PRO A 226 -6.95 -33.04 -10.46
C PRO A 226 -5.55 -33.48 -10.93
N HIS A 227 -4.75 -33.95 -9.96
CA HIS A 227 -3.33 -34.18 -10.13
C HIS A 227 -3.01 -34.90 -11.45
N SER A 228 -1.99 -34.40 -12.15
CA SER A 228 -1.23 -35.28 -13.05
C SER A 228 -0.80 -36.52 -12.25
N PRO A 229 -0.80 -37.72 -12.85
CA PRO A 229 -0.45 -38.96 -12.13
C PRO A 229 0.98 -38.94 -11.53
N ASP A 230 1.78 -37.94 -11.88
CA ASP A 230 3.18 -37.77 -11.51
C ASP A 230 3.42 -36.75 -10.37
N ASN A 231 2.36 -36.26 -9.70
CA ASN A 231 2.44 -35.34 -8.55
C ASN A 231 3.20 -34.03 -8.87
N GLN A 232 2.86 -33.37 -9.99
CA GLN A 232 3.50 -32.13 -10.45
C GLN A 232 2.53 -30.95 -10.48
N CYS A 233 2.99 -29.79 -10.01
CA CYS A 233 2.35 -28.50 -10.23
C CYS A 233 2.96 -27.80 -11.46
N SER A 234 2.18 -26.93 -12.11
CA SER A 234 2.57 -26.18 -13.30
C SER A 234 2.33 -24.69 -13.11
N PHE A 235 3.39 -23.90 -13.21
CA PHE A 235 3.33 -22.44 -13.16
C PHE A 235 3.42 -21.87 -14.59
N ASP A 236 2.37 -21.15 -15.00
CA ASP A 236 2.39 -20.29 -16.19
C ASP A 236 3.04 -18.94 -15.80
N ILE A 237 4.09 -18.55 -16.51
CA ILE A 237 4.90 -17.38 -16.14
C ILE A 237 5.37 -16.63 -17.40
N PHE A 238 5.32 -15.30 -17.37
CA PHE A 238 6.07 -14.49 -18.33
C PHE A 238 7.34 -13.97 -17.68
N ILE A 239 8.45 -14.09 -18.37
CA ILE A 239 9.77 -13.69 -17.87
C ILE A 239 10.37 -12.65 -18.82
N THR A 240 10.96 -11.60 -18.26
CA THR A 240 11.91 -10.73 -18.96
C THR A 240 13.20 -10.63 -18.16
N ILE A 241 14.32 -10.50 -18.88
CA ILE A 241 15.68 -10.31 -18.35
C ILE A 241 16.30 -8.99 -18.85
N LYS A 242 15.52 -8.23 -19.62
CA LYS A 242 15.89 -6.96 -20.22
C LYS A 242 14.68 -6.05 -20.15
N LEU A 243 14.52 -5.39 -18.99
CA LEU A 243 13.37 -4.52 -18.72
C LEU A 243 13.15 -3.47 -19.82
N CYS A 244 14.24 -2.94 -20.40
CA CYS A 244 14.20 -1.95 -21.48
C CYS A 244 13.70 -2.46 -22.85
N GLU A 245 13.71 -3.77 -23.13
CA GLU A 245 13.28 -4.30 -24.44
C GLU A 245 11.76 -4.56 -24.53
N ALA A 246 11.01 -4.48 -23.42
CA ALA A 246 9.58 -4.82 -23.33
C ALA A 246 9.18 -6.24 -23.83
N LEU A 247 10.16 -7.10 -24.12
CA LEU A 247 9.96 -8.43 -24.69
C LEU A 247 9.74 -9.48 -23.61
N TRP A 248 8.47 -9.75 -23.31
CA TRP A 248 8.05 -10.81 -22.40
C TRP A 248 8.03 -12.17 -23.10
N GLN A 249 8.79 -13.13 -22.56
CA GLN A 249 8.78 -14.51 -23.03
C GLN A 249 7.85 -15.37 -22.17
N GLU A 250 6.86 -15.99 -22.81
CA GLU A 250 5.98 -16.99 -22.19
C GLU A 250 6.79 -18.25 -21.83
N ALA A 251 6.65 -18.73 -20.60
CA ALA A 251 7.26 -19.94 -20.11
C ALA A 251 6.29 -20.76 -19.24
N GLN A 252 6.62 -22.03 -19.08
CA GLN A 252 5.96 -22.97 -18.18
C GLN A 252 7.03 -23.64 -17.34
N ILE A 253 6.82 -23.67 -16.01
CA ILE A 253 7.70 -24.39 -15.10
C ILE A 253 6.87 -25.48 -14.43
N GLN A 254 7.23 -26.74 -14.68
CA GLN A 254 6.66 -27.90 -14.00
C GLN A 254 7.53 -28.24 -12.80
N ALA A 255 6.95 -28.25 -11.60
CA ALA A 255 7.67 -28.54 -10.36
C ALA A 255 7.10 -29.81 -9.72
N SER A 256 7.98 -30.69 -9.26
CA SER A 256 7.59 -31.90 -8.52
C SER A 256 7.17 -31.52 -7.10
N LEU A 257 5.99 -31.98 -6.70
CA LEU A 257 5.47 -31.77 -5.36
C LEU A 257 6.10 -32.81 -4.42
N LEU A 258 7.02 -32.37 -3.56
CA LEU A 258 7.71 -33.21 -2.59
C LEU A 258 6.70 -33.83 -1.62
N ARG A 259 6.67 -35.17 -1.53
CA ARG A 259 5.98 -35.86 -0.45
C ARG A 259 6.85 -35.85 0.81
N ARG A 260 6.30 -35.35 1.92
CA ARG A 260 6.87 -35.44 3.28
C ARG A 260 6.98 -36.92 3.69
N MET A 261 8.07 -37.60 3.27
CA MET A 261 8.30 -39.02 3.53
C MET A 261 9.02 -39.25 4.85
N SER A 262 8.27 -39.31 5.94
CA SER A 262 8.72 -39.95 7.17
C SER A 262 8.80 -41.47 6.98
N ARG A 263 9.94 -41.98 6.49
CA ARG A 263 10.37 -43.38 6.72
C ARG A 263 11.83 -43.67 6.38
N VAL A 264 12.54 -44.23 7.36
CA VAL A 264 13.86 -44.85 7.25
C VAL A 264 13.89 -45.84 6.08
N ARG A 265 14.84 -45.66 5.15
CA ARG A 265 15.20 -46.71 4.18
C ARG A 265 16.22 -47.65 4.80
N ILE A 266 15.79 -48.87 5.12
CA ILE A 266 16.70 -50.01 5.26
C ILE A 266 17.08 -50.45 3.84
N GLU A 267 18.38 -50.45 3.53
CA GLU A 267 18.86 -50.95 2.24
C GLU A 267 18.69 -52.48 2.16
N ALA A 268 17.98 -52.95 1.13
CA ALA A 268 17.98 -54.33 0.69
C ALA A 268 18.67 -54.42 -0.68
N PRO A 269 19.59 -55.37 -0.91
CA PRO A 269 20.50 -55.29 -2.05
C PRO A 269 19.90 -55.84 -3.35
N ASN A 270 20.12 -55.08 -4.43
CA ASN A 270 20.02 -55.47 -5.85
C ASN A 270 18.70 -56.06 -6.37
N ASP A 271 18.07 -55.35 -7.31
CA ASP A 271 17.60 -56.01 -8.54
C ASP A 271 17.95 -55.17 -9.77
N ARG A 272 18.61 -55.79 -10.76
CA ARG A 272 19.22 -55.10 -11.92
C ARG A 272 18.21 -54.96 -13.06
N ARG A 273 17.45 -53.86 -13.10
CA ARG A 273 16.69 -53.47 -14.29
C ARG A 273 17.50 -52.52 -15.17
N LYS A 274 17.63 -52.90 -16.45
CA LYS A 274 18.48 -52.27 -17.46
C LYS A 274 18.22 -50.76 -17.60
N ASP A 275 19.25 -49.96 -17.35
CA ASP A 275 19.24 -48.53 -17.66
C ASP A 275 18.98 -48.29 -19.15
N ARG A 276 17.86 -47.65 -19.45
CA ARG A 276 17.76 -46.84 -20.67
C ARG A 276 18.69 -45.65 -20.47
N ARG A 277 19.61 -45.42 -21.41
CA ARG A 277 20.51 -44.25 -21.41
C ARG A 277 19.70 -42.99 -21.06
N PRO A 278 20.07 -42.22 -20.01
CA PRO A 278 19.41 -40.96 -19.75
C PRO A 278 19.56 -40.05 -20.97
N SER A 279 18.45 -39.56 -21.51
CA SER A 279 18.50 -38.39 -22.38
C SER A 279 19.12 -37.27 -21.56
N ALA A 280 20.25 -36.72 -22.02
CA ALA A 280 20.97 -35.70 -21.28
C ALA A 280 20.07 -34.48 -21.04
N ARG A 281 19.55 -34.35 -19.80
CA ARG A 281 18.79 -33.19 -19.36
C ARG A 281 19.72 -31.98 -19.33
N LEU A 282 19.32 -30.90 -19.98
CA LEU A 282 20.11 -29.68 -20.05
C LEU A 282 19.73 -28.76 -18.88
N ALA A 283 20.62 -28.61 -17.90
CA ALA A 283 20.48 -27.60 -16.86
C ALA A 283 20.51 -26.19 -17.47
N ILE A 284 19.66 -25.30 -16.98
CA ILE A 284 19.56 -23.91 -17.41
C ILE A 284 20.34 -23.07 -16.40
N ASN A 285 21.64 -22.94 -16.63
CA ASN A 285 22.46 -22.03 -15.83
C ASN A 285 22.19 -20.58 -16.25
N LYS A 286 22.25 -20.29 -17.56
CA LYS A 286 21.99 -18.97 -18.13
C LYS A 286 20.60 -18.91 -18.76
N LEU A 287 19.64 -18.29 -18.07
CA LEU A 287 18.26 -18.17 -18.56
C LEU A 287 18.17 -17.34 -19.85
N CYS A 288 19.03 -16.33 -19.98
CA CYS A 288 19.12 -15.46 -21.16
C CYS A 288 19.33 -16.23 -22.46
N GLU A 289 20.22 -17.22 -22.48
CA GLU A 289 20.49 -18.00 -23.67
C GLU A 289 19.26 -18.78 -24.13
N GLN A 290 18.41 -19.23 -23.20
CA GLN A 290 17.19 -19.96 -23.54
C GLN A 290 16.12 -19.01 -24.09
N ILE A 291 16.02 -17.80 -23.53
CA ILE A 291 15.16 -16.72 -24.02
C ILE A 291 15.61 -16.30 -25.44
N ASP A 292 16.89 -16.02 -25.67
CA ASP A 292 17.40 -15.64 -27.00
C ASP A 292 17.25 -16.77 -28.03
N LYS A 293 17.49 -18.03 -27.65
CA LYS A 293 17.27 -19.20 -28.52
C LYS A 293 15.80 -19.34 -28.94
N ILE A 294 14.84 -19.00 -28.07
CA ILE A 294 13.39 -19.08 -28.38
C ILE A 294 12.81 -17.77 -28.96
N LYS A 295 13.48 -16.62 -28.82
CA LYS A 295 13.10 -15.32 -29.41
C LYS A 295 12.92 -15.39 -30.94
N SER A 296 13.68 -16.26 -31.61
CA SER A 296 13.53 -16.59 -33.04
C SER A 296 12.25 -17.38 -33.40
N LYS A 297 11.48 -17.84 -32.42
CA LYS A 297 10.32 -18.74 -32.55
C LYS A 297 9.11 -18.20 -31.77
N PRO A 298 8.50 -17.08 -32.19
CA PRO A 298 7.45 -16.38 -31.43
C PRO A 298 6.16 -17.20 -31.19
N SER A 299 5.95 -18.31 -31.91
CA SER A 299 4.84 -19.23 -31.68
C SER A 299 5.10 -20.29 -30.60
N TRP A 300 6.24 -20.25 -29.90
CA TRP A 300 6.63 -21.22 -28.87
C TRP A 300 6.79 -20.58 -27.48
N ARG A 301 6.46 -21.36 -26.45
CA ARG A 301 6.69 -21.04 -25.02
C ARG A 301 7.82 -21.90 -24.48
N LEU A 302 8.59 -21.35 -23.53
CA LEU A 302 9.75 -22.03 -22.96
C LEU A 302 9.27 -23.01 -21.86
N SER A 303 9.40 -24.30 -22.09
CA SER A 303 9.04 -25.33 -21.11
C SER A 303 10.26 -25.73 -20.28
N MET A 304 10.11 -25.74 -18.96
CA MET A 304 11.16 -26.05 -18.00
C MET A 304 10.61 -26.94 -16.89
N THR A 305 11.48 -27.71 -16.23
CA THR A 305 11.17 -28.50 -15.02
C THR A 305 12.05 -28.05 -13.88
N LEU A 306 11.48 -27.90 -12.68
CA LEU A 306 12.20 -27.61 -11.44
C LEU A 306 12.49 -28.93 -10.70
N GLU A 307 13.78 -29.21 -10.47
CA GLU A 307 14.26 -30.31 -9.64
C GLU A 307 15.47 -29.80 -8.85
N ASP A 308 15.47 -29.99 -7.53
CA ASP A 308 16.55 -29.57 -6.59
C ASP A 308 16.96 -28.09 -6.73
N ASP A 309 15.99 -27.17 -6.66
CA ASP A 309 16.14 -25.71 -6.88
C ASP A 309 16.82 -25.29 -8.20
N MET A 310 16.93 -26.22 -9.16
CA MET A 310 17.55 -25.99 -10.47
C MET A 310 16.52 -26.12 -11.60
N LEU A 311 16.59 -25.18 -12.56
CA LEU A 311 15.79 -25.24 -13.78
C LEU A 311 16.45 -26.16 -14.82
N TRP A 312 15.68 -27.12 -15.32
CA TRP A 312 16.06 -28.02 -16.40
C TRP A 312 15.22 -27.75 -17.63
N LYS A 313 15.83 -27.81 -18.81
CA LYS A 313 15.13 -27.57 -20.08
C LYS A 313 14.28 -28.76 -20.49
N ALA A 314 12.97 -28.55 -20.55
CA ALA A 314 12.03 -29.48 -21.17
C ALA A 314 11.85 -29.15 -22.66
N GLN A 315 11.09 -30.00 -23.37
CA GLN A 315 10.73 -29.73 -24.76
C GLN A 315 9.73 -28.57 -24.80
N SER A 316 10.16 -27.42 -25.32
CA SER A 316 9.32 -26.24 -25.54
C SER A 316 8.03 -26.59 -26.28
N SER A 317 6.90 -26.06 -25.82
CA SER A 317 5.58 -26.25 -26.44
C SER A 317 5.14 -25.02 -27.26
N ARG A 318 4.00 -25.09 -27.95
CA ARG A 318 3.43 -23.91 -28.64
C ARG A 318 2.84 -22.93 -27.62
N ARG A 319 2.94 -21.63 -27.89
CA ARG A 319 2.27 -20.57 -27.10
C ARG A 319 0.77 -20.79 -27.06
N ASN A 320 0.14 -20.35 -25.97
CA ASN A 320 -1.31 -20.17 -25.94
C ASN A 320 -1.67 -18.96 -26.82
N LEU A 321 -2.14 -19.25 -28.05
CA LEU A 321 -2.26 -18.31 -29.19
C LEU A 321 -3.14 -17.06 -28.97
N SER A 322 -3.75 -16.91 -27.79
CA SER A 322 -4.73 -15.88 -27.48
C SER A 322 -4.12 -14.62 -26.88
N LEU A 323 -3.11 -14.73 -26.00
CA LEU A 323 -2.59 -13.61 -25.20
C LEU A 323 -1.59 -12.75 -26.00
N LYS A 324 -1.79 -11.44 -25.98
CA LYS A 324 -0.85 -10.49 -26.59
C LYS A 324 0.20 -10.05 -25.59
N THR A 325 1.46 -10.43 -25.83
CA THR A 325 2.62 -9.93 -25.07
C THR A 325 3.09 -8.53 -25.47
N SER A 326 2.53 -7.96 -26.53
CA SER A 326 2.89 -6.63 -27.09
C SER A 326 2.01 -5.48 -26.60
N ASP A 327 0.82 -5.78 -26.08
CA ASP A 327 -0.11 -4.77 -25.61
C ASP A 327 0.17 -4.50 -24.12
N VAL A 328 0.07 -3.24 -23.70
CA VAL A 328 0.26 -2.86 -22.29
C VAL A 328 -0.76 -3.61 -21.42
N PRO A 329 -0.34 -4.31 -20.34
CA PRO A 329 -1.27 -4.94 -19.41
C PRO A 329 -2.09 -3.89 -18.65
N LEU A 330 -3.29 -4.25 -18.23
CA LEU A 330 -4.10 -3.42 -17.33
C LEU A 330 -3.92 -3.90 -15.89
N SER A 331 -3.69 -2.98 -14.94
CA SER A 331 -3.66 -3.35 -13.52
C SER A 331 -5.07 -3.50 -12.94
N LEU A 332 -5.19 -4.21 -11.83
CA LEU A 332 -6.44 -4.32 -11.07
C LEU A 332 -6.88 -2.93 -10.58
N GLU A 333 -5.94 -2.12 -10.11
CA GLU A 333 -6.17 -0.72 -9.72
C GLU A 333 -6.80 0.10 -10.87
N GLN A 334 -6.26 0.03 -12.09
CA GLN A 334 -6.83 0.70 -13.27
C GLN A 334 -8.24 0.21 -13.58
N ILE A 335 -8.51 -1.08 -13.43
CA ILE A 335 -9.86 -1.64 -13.64
C ILE A 335 -10.83 -1.09 -12.59
N ILE A 336 -10.41 -0.96 -11.33
CA ILE A 336 -11.21 -0.40 -10.23
C ILE A 336 -11.44 1.11 -10.42
N LYS A 337 -10.41 1.88 -10.76
CA LYS A 337 -10.46 3.35 -10.87
C LYS A 337 -11.19 3.81 -12.15
N ASP A 338 -10.82 3.27 -13.31
CA ASP A 338 -11.34 3.75 -14.60
C ASP A 338 -12.63 3.04 -15.04
N HIS A 339 -12.79 1.76 -14.67
CA HIS A 339 -13.86 0.91 -15.22
C HIS A 339 -14.52 -0.04 -14.20
N PRO A 340 -15.00 0.43 -13.04
CA PRO A 340 -15.56 -0.43 -11.99
C PRO A 340 -16.77 -1.26 -12.46
N ALA A 341 -17.51 -0.82 -13.49
CA ALA A 341 -18.60 -1.59 -14.09
C ALA A 341 -18.16 -2.89 -14.80
N ASN A 342 -16.87 -3.05 -15.11
CA ASN A 342 -16.30 -4.31 -15.63
C ASN A 342 -16.17 -5.38 -14.53
N LEU A 343 -16.11 -4.97 -13.26
CA LEU A 343 -16.02 -5.83 -12.09
C LEU A 343 -17.44 -6.26 -11.66
N THR A 344 -18.00 -7.19 -12.42
CA THR A 344 -19.28 -7.85 -12.10
C THR A 344 -19.17 -8.70 -10.83
N GLU A 345 -20.28 -8.90 -10.11
CA GLU A 345 -20.33 -9.76 -8.93
C GLU A 345 -19.65 -11.13 -9.16
N LYS A 346 -19.94 -11.76 -10.32
CA LYS A 346 -19.32 -13.03 -10.74
C LYS A 346 -17.80 -12.95 -10.86
N THR A 347 -17.28 -11.95 -11.57
CA THR A 347 -15.82 -11.77 -11.72
C THR A 347 -15.15 -11.42 -10.39
N ASN A 348 -15.84 -10.71 -9.50
CA ASN A 348 -15.28 -10.23 -8.23
C ASN A 348 -15.17 -11.37 -7.22
N ARG A 349 -16.17 -12.27 -7.14
CA ARG A 349 -16.08 -13.48 -6.31
C ARG A 349 -14.97 -14.42 -6.81
N VAL A 350 -14.83 -14.61 -8.12
CA VAL A 350 -13.73 -15.41 -8.69
C VAL A 350 -12.37 -14.78 -8.41
N LEU A 351 -12.23 -13.47 -8.59
CA LEU A 351 -10.98 -12.77 -8.31
C LEU A 351 -10.60 -12.80 -6.82
N ALA A 352 -11.58 -12.65 -5.93
CA ALA A 352 -11.37 -12.77 -4.49
C ALA A 352 -10.82 -14.16 -4.09
N VAL A 353 -11.41 -15.24 -4.62
CA VAL A 353 -10.90 -16.60 -4.40
C VAL A 353 -9.47 -16.75 -4.95
N LEU A 354 -9.19 -16.26 -6.16
CA LEU A 354 -7.83 -16.31 -6.72
C LEU A 354 -6.81 -15.52 -5.87
N LEU A 355 -7.18 -14.36 -5.32
CA LEU A 355 -6.32 -13.59 -4.42
C LEU A 355 -6.08 -14.30 -3.08
N GLY A 356 -7.12 -14.91 -2.49
CA GLY A 356 -6.98 -15.73 -1.28
C GLY A 356 -6.02 -16.90 -1.47
N TYR A 357 -6.19 -17.66 -2.56
CA TYR A 357 -5.24 -18.72 -2.95
C TYR A 357 -3.83 -18.21 -3.24
N THR A 358 -3.69 -16.96 -3.69
CA THR A 358 -2.37 -16.35 -3.93
C THR A 358 -1.64 -16.11 -2.62
N VAL A 359 -2.33 -15.70 -1.56
CA VAL A 359 -1.73 -15.63 -0.21
C VAL A 359 -1.42 -17.02 0.32
N LEU A 360 -2.38 -17.95 0.28
CA LEU A 360 -2.17 -19.33 0.73
C LEU A 360 -0.88 -19.93 0.14
N HIS A 361 -0.75 -19.90 -1.19
CA HIS A 361 0.37 -20.52 -1.90
C HIS A 361 1.69 -19.73 -1.84
N LEU A 362 1.69 -18.45 -1.46
CA LEU A 362 2.88 -17.58 -1.59
C LEU A 362 3.22 -16.76 -0.32
N HIS A 363 2.51 -16.91 0.79
CA HIS A 363 2.82 -16.24 2.06
C HIS A 363 4.28 -16.48 2.49
N GLY A 364 4.96 -15.51 3.10
CA GLY A 364 6.38 -15.62 3.43
C GLY A 364 7.37 -15.73 2.24
N THR A 365 6.89 -15.91 1.00
CA THR A 365 7.78 -15.98 -0.17
C THR A 365 8.08 -14.58 -0.75
N PRO A 366 9.23 -14.40 -1.44
CA PRO A 366 9.56 -13.16 -2.14
C PRO A 366 8.57 -12.71 -3.23
N TRP A 367 7.59 -13.54 -3.61
CA TRP A 367 6.51 -13.13 -4.51
C TRP A 367 5.58 -12.08 -3.88
N LEU A 368 5.33 -12.19 -2.56
CA LEU A 368 4.40 -11.31 -1.83
C LEU A 368 5.10 -10.22 -1.01
N ARG A 369 6.26 -9.75 -1.47
CA ARG A 369 6.88 -8.52 -0.93
C ARG A 369 5.87 -7.38 -0.97
N HIS A 370 5.87 -6.52 0.05
CA HIS A 370 4.96 -5.37 0.20
C HIS A 370 4.85 -4.54 -1.10
N SER A 371 5.98 -4.23 -1.74
CA SER A 371 6.08 -3.52 -3.02
C SER A 371 5.64 -4.28 -4.28
N SER A 372 5.17 -5.53 -4.16
CA SER A 372 4.82 -6.41 -5.29
C SER A 372 3.41 -7.03 -5.21
N PHE A 373 2.79 -7.10 -4.03
CA PHE A 373 1.43 -7.66 -3.86
C PHE A 373 0.35 -6.60 -3.69
N THR A 374 0.36 -5.59 -4.55
CA THR A 374 -0.61 -4.48 -4.56
C THR A 374 -1.58 -4.59 -5.74
N SER A 375 -2.73 -3.89 -5.69
CA SER A 375 -3.66 -3.82 -6.84
C SER A 375 -3.04 -3.16 -8.08
N SER A 376 -1.99 -2.35 -7.92
CA SER A 376 -1.15 -1.81 -9.00
C SER A 376 -0.32 -2.91 -9.72
N ASN A 377 0.08 -3.97 -9.02
CA ASN A 377 0.93 -5.07 -9.53
C ASN A 377 0.17 -6.36 -9.94
N ILE A 378 -1.14 -6.44 -9.70
CA ILE A 378 -2.00 -7.51 -10.25
C ILE A 378 -2.42 -7.13 -11.69
N LEU A 379 -1.89 -7.84 -12.68
CA LEU A 379 -1.96 -7.48 -14.10
C LEU A 379 -2.82 -8.43 -14.94
N PHE A 380 -3.60 -7.88 -15.87
CA PHE A 380 -4.40 -8.62 -16.84
C PHE A 380 -3.89 -8.41 -18.27
N LEU A 381 -3.60 -9.52 -18.96
CA LEU A 381 -3.08 -9.52 -20.34
C LEU A 381 -4.22 -9.71 -21.35
N SER A 382 -4.38 -8.76 -22.27
CA SER A 382 -5.47 -8.82 -23.25
C SER A 382 -5.25 -9.85 -24.36
N THR A 383 -6.35 -10.38 -24.90
CA THR A 383 -6.34 -11.20 -26.11
C THR A 383 -6.74 -10.38 -27.33
N LEU A 384 -6.68 -11.00 -28.53
CA LEU A 384 -7.25 -10.44 -29.75
C LEU A 384 -8.77 -10.15 -29.68
N LYS A 385 -9.51 -10.76 -28.74
CA LYS A 385 -10.98 -10.69 -28.66
C LYS A 385 -11.48 -10.00 -27.39
N TYR A 386 -10.89 -10.32 -26.24
CA TYR A 386 -11.41 -10.00 -24.91
C TYR A 386 -10.29 -9.92 -23.84
N ILE A 387 -10.57 -9.51 -22.61
CA ILE A 387 -9.60 -9.62 -21.50
C ILE A 387 -10.02 -10.78 -20.61
N PRO A 388 -9.26 -11.90 -20.58
CA PRO A 388 -9.57 -13.03 -19.72
C PRO A 388 -9.36 -12.65 -18.25
N LEU A 389 -10.21 -13.16 -17.36
CA LEU A 389 -9.99 -13.16 -15.91
C LEU A 389 -8.89 -14.18 -15.55
N ALA A 390 -7.67 -13.86 -15.98
CA ALA A 390 -6.43 -14.58 -15.71
C ALA A 390 -5.39 -13.55 -15.20
N PRO A 391 -5.42 -13.20 -13.90
CA PRO A 391 -4.50 -12.24 -13.34
C PRO A 391 -3.08 -12.81 -13.24
N PHE A 392 -2.10 -11.90 -13.25
CA PHE A 392 -0.68 -12.20 -13.03
C PHE A 392 -0.09 -11.23 -12.00
N ILE A 393 0.60 -11.73 -10.98
CA ILE A 393 1.36 -10.91 -10.04
C ILE A 393 2.69 -10.52 -10.69
N HIS A 394 3.00 -9.23 -10.72
CA HIS A 394 4.27 -8.72 -11.20
C HIS A 394 5.28 -8.58 -10.07
N THR A 395 6.45 -9.22 -10.22
CA THR A 395 7.51 -9.19 -9.21
C THR A 395 8.86 -8.94 -9.88
N ARG A 396 9.65 -8.03 -9.31
CA ARG A 396 11.07 -7.84 -9.69
C ARG A 396 11.94 -8.84 -8.94
N MET A 397 12.85 -9.48 -9.66
CA MET A 397 13.76 -10.51 -9.16
C MET A 397 15.09 -9.87 -8.72
N ASP A 398 14.99 -8.81 -7.91
CA ASP A 398 16.13 -8.05 -7.39
C ASP A 398 16.61 -8.61 -6.04
N LEU A 399 17.92 -8.48 -5.80
CA LEU A 399 18.68 -9.38 -4.94
C LEU A 399 18.92 -8.92 -3.50
N ASP A 400 18.71 -7.65 -3.19
CA ASP A 400 19.17 -7.03 -1.94
C ASP A 400 18.31 -7.36 -0.71
N SER A 401 17.48 -8.40 -0.79
CA SER A 401 16.67 -8.91 0.32
C SER A 401 16.41 -10.42 0.24
N THR A 402 17.43 -11.20 -0.16
CA THR A 402 17.47 -12.64 0.15
C THR A 402 18.43 -12.93 1.30
N GLN A 403 18.10 -12.46 2.50
CA GLN A 403 18.40 -13.25 3.69
C GLN A 403 17.43 -14.44 3.66
N VAL A 404 17.93 -15.61 3.26
CA VAL A 404 17.16 -16.85 3.37
C VAL A 404 17.23 -17.25 4.83
N VAL A 405 16.07 -17.43 5.45
CA VAL A 405 15.93 -18.03 6.77
C VAL A 405 16.31 -19.51 6.64
N ASP A 406 17.58 -19.82 6.94
CA ASP A 406 18.09 -21.18 7.09
C ASP A 406 18.89 -21.25 8.40
N GLY A 407 18.18 -21.44 9.52
CA GLY A 407 18.60 -22.29 10.63
C GLY A 407 19.92 -22.08 11.38
N GLU A 408 20.68 -21.00 11.18
CA GLU A 408 21.88 -20.70 11.97
C GLU A 408 21.68 -19.53 12.95
N VAL A 409 22.16 -19.74 14.18
CA VAL A 409 22.06 -18.80 15.31
C VAL A 409 22.73 -17.49 14.92
N LEU A 410 21.94 -16.43 14.74
CA LEU A 410 22.47 -15.07 14.57
C LEU A 410 23.10 -14.62 15.89
N ASP A 411 24.33 -14.13 15.78
CA ASP A 411 25.12 -13.62 16.90
C ASP A 411 24.48 -12.34 17.47
N ASP A 412 24.46 -12.25 18.80
CA ASP A 412 23.62 -11.29 19.54
C ASP A 412 24.33 -9.93 19.68
N THR A 413 24.15 -9.07 18.66
CA THR A 413 24.43 -7.63 18.79
C THR A 413 23.25 -6.79 18.34
N SER A 414 22.14 -6.95 19.06
CA SER A 414 21.00 -6.04 19.19
C SER A 414 21.04 -4.72 18.38
N ASP A 415 20.29 -4.70 17.27
CA ASP A 415 19.37 -3.58 17.10
C ASP A 415 18.28 -3.76 18.16
N ALA A 416 18.29 -2.88 19.17
CA ALA A 416 17.20 -2.81 20.12
C ALA A 416 15.97 -2.26 19.39
N MET A 417 15.03 -3.14 19.06
CA MET A 417 13.63 -2.76 18.88
C MET A 417 13.23 -1.88 20.08
N ASP A 418 12.55 -0.76 19.81
CA ASP A 418 11.87 -0.07 20.90
C ASP A 418 10.82 -1.06 21.47
N PRO A 419 10.78 -1.32 22.78
CA PRO A 419 9.75 -2.19 23.36
C PRO A 419 8.32 -1.69 23.10
N ASP A 420 8.14 -0.43 22.69
CA ASP A 420 6.85 0.14 22.29
C ASP A 420 6.56 -0.02 20.76
N ASP A 421 7.54 -0.36 19.92
CA ASP A 421 7.40 -0.54 18.44
C ASP A 421 6.99 -1.99 18.04
N ILE A 422 6.03 -2.58 18.74
CA ILE A 422 5.52 -3.92 18.39
C ILE A 422 4.72 -3.84 17.06
N PRO A 423 5.00 -4.69 16.05
CA PRO A 423 4.19 -4.75 14.83
C PRO A 423 2.72 -5.08 15.18
N ILE A 424 1.80 -4.21 14.74
CA ILE A 424 0.39 -4.31 15.11
C ILE A 424 -0.29 -5.52 14.45
N HIS A 425 0.22 -5.96 13.29
CA HIS A 425 -0.22 -7.17 12.61
C HIS A 425 0.98 -7.93 12.02
N PRO A 426 1.16 -9.22 12.32
CA PRO A 426 2.41 -9.95 12.03
C PRO A 426 2.64 -10.29 10.55
N TYR A 427 1.59 -10.27 9.70
CA TYR A 427 1.69 -10.64 8.28
C TYR A 427 1.17 -9.54 7.32
N PRO A 428 2.03 -8.63 6.84
CA PRO A 428 1.65 -7.51 5.97
C PRO A 428 0.97 -7.92 4.65
N SER A 429 1.35 -9.06 4.07
CA SER A 429 0.73 -9.58 2.85
C SER A 429 -0.72 -10.03 3.04
N ILE A 430 -1.12 -10.42 4.26
CA ILE A 430 -2.50 -10.77 4.61
C ILE A 430 -3.34 -9.49 4.78
N VAL A 431 -2.77 -8.44 5.39
CA VAL A 431 -3.41 -7.09 5.43
C VAL A 431 -3.66 -6.56 4.01
N MET A 432 -2.69 -6.72 3.11
CA MET A 432 -2.83 -6.29 1.72
C MET A 432 -3.86 -7.12 0.93
N LEU A 433 -4.05 -8.40 1.28
CA LEU A 433 -5.21 -9.18 0.82
C LEU A 433 -6.53 -8.58 1.32
N ALA A 434 -6.63 -8.21 2.60
CA ALA A 434 -7.84 -7.56 3.14
C ALA A 434 -8.20 -6.28 2.36
N ILE A 435 -7.19 -5.45 2.04
CA ILE A 435 -7.32 -4.26 1.21
C ILE A 435 -7.87 -4.63 -0.18
N MET A 436 -7.19 -5.53 -0.91
CA MET A 436 -7.62 -5.90 -2.27
C MET A 436 -8.99 -6.58 -2.30
N LEU A 437 -9.33 -7.42 -1.32
CA LEU A 437 -10.67 -8.01 -1.18
C LEU A 437 -11.72 -6.90 -1.03
N LYS A 438 -11.48 -5.92 -0.17
CA LYS A 438 -12.36 -4.75 -0.01
C LYS A 438 -12.50 -3.95 -1.31
N GLU A 439 -11.40 -3.65 -2.01
CA GLU A 439 -11.44 -2.90 -3.27
C GLU A 439 -12.21 -3.65 -4.37
N VAL A 440 -11.97 -4.96 -4.50
CA VAL A 440 -12.64 -5.84 -5.49
C VAL A 440 -14.12 -6.03 -5.18
N TYR A 441 -14.49 -6.19 -3.90
CA TYR A 441 -15.89 -6.35 -3.52
C TYR A 441 -16.70 -5.07 -3.79
N THR A 442 -16.16 -3.92 -3.40
CA THR A 442 -16.84 -2.62 -3.51
C THR A 442 -16.71 -1.98 -4.90
N ALA A 443 -15.80 -2.50 -5.73
CA ALA A 443 -15.37 -1.89 -7.01
C ALA A 443 -14.99 -0.41 -6.84
N ARG A 444 -14.28 -0.10 -5.74
CA ARG A 444 -13.81 1.24 -5.38
C ARG A 444 -12.44 1.15 -4.73
N PRO A 445 -11.52 2.07 -5.01
CA PRO A 445 -10.17 2.01 -4.45
C PRO A 445 -10.18 2.53 -3.00
N LEU A 446 -9.21 2.11 -2.19
CA LEU A 446 -9.22 2.31 -0.73
C LEU A 446 -9.33 3.79 -0.31
N GLU A 447 -8.77 4.72 -1.08
CA GLU A 447 -8.76 6.15 -0.78
C GLU A 447 -10.16 6.77 -0.82
N SER A 448 -11.09 6.18 -1.59
CA SER A 448 -12.46 6.70 -1.75
C SER A 448 -13.35 6.58 -0.52
N PHE A 449 -12.87 5.93 0.55
CA PHE A 449 -13.60 5.70 1.80
C PHE A 449 -13.27 6.73 2.88
N PHE A 450 -12.37 7.66 2.60
CA PHE A 450 -11.95 8.74 3.50
C PHE A 450 -12.41 10.10 2.95
N GLU A 451 -13.06 10.90 3.80
CA GLU A 451 -13.38 12.30 3.49
C GLU A 451 -12.11 13.18 3.47
N PRO A 452 -12.14 14.39 2.87
CA PRO A 452 -10.99 15.28 2.77
C PRO A 452 -10.66 15.98 4.11
N LEU A 453 -10.31 15.17 5.11
CA LEU A 453 -9.41 15.56 6.20
C LEU A 453 -7.98 15.65 5.66
N GLU A 454 -7.14 16.46 6.29
CA GLU A 454 -5.80 16.87 5.82
C GLU A 454 -4.71 15.77 5.94
N VAL A 455 -5.07 14.51 5.62
CA VAL A 455 -4.15 13.36 5.57
C VAL A 455 -3.72 13.15 4.12
N LEU A 456 -2.40 13.07 3.90
CA LEU A 456 -1.80 13.11 2.57
C LEU A 456 -1.77 11.71 1.91
N TRP A 457 -2.91 11.26 1.37
CA TRP A 457 -3.10 9.92 0.79
C TRP A 457 -2.24 9.57 -0.45
N ASP A 458 -1.37 10.47 -0.95
CA ASP A 458 -0.46 10.27 -2.10
C ASP A 458 0.66 9.22 -1.81
N HIS A 459 0.52 8.40 -0.76
CA HIS A 459 1.62 7.74 -0.04
C HIS A 459 1.39 6.29 0.43
N LEU A 460 0.33 5.58 0.04
CA LEU A 460 0.10 4.18 0.46
C LEU A 460 1.34 3.28 0.26
N GLU A 461 2.00 3.32 -0.91
CA GLU A 461 3.24 2.56 -1.17
C GLU A 461 4.49 3.02 -0.36
N THR A 462 4.35 4.05 0.48
CA THR A 462 5.40 4.57 1.38
C THR A 462 5.01 4.60 2.87
N LEU A 463 3.79 4.16 3.21
CA LEU A 463 3.36 3.98 4.60
C LEU A 463 4.02 2.72 5.20
N GLY A 464 4.25 2.74 6.51
CA GLY A 464 4.71 1.59 7.27
C GLY A 464 3.69 0.44 7.28
N GLU A 465 4.15 -0.77 7.60
CA GLU A 465 3.30 -1.97 7.59
C GLU A 465 2.15 -1.89 8.62
N ASN A 466 2.40 -1.23 9.76
CA ASN A 466 1.39 -0.95 10.79
C ASN A 466 0.30 0.04 10.30
N GLU A 467 0.68 1.10 9.59
CA GLU A 467 -0.24 2.14 9.09
C GLU A 467 -1.22 1.56 8.05
N HIS A 468 -0.77 0.58 7.25
CA HIS A 468 -1.65 -0.16 6.32
C HIS A 468 -2.77 -0.90 7.05
N TRP A 469 -2.47 -1.53 8.19
CA TRP A 469 -3.46 -2.24 8.98
C TRP A 469 -4.48 -1.28 9.60
N GLU A 470 -4.05 -0.14 10.16
CA GLU A 470 -4.95 0.85 10.75
C GLU A 470 -5.96 1.40 9.73
N ILE A 471 -5.46 1.79 8.55
CA ILE A 471 -6.29 2.30 7.44
C ILE A 471 -7.26 1.22 6.95
N ALA A 472 -6.79 -0.03 6.80
CA ALA A 472 -7.64 -1.14 6.38
C ALA A 472 -8.73 -1.46 7.43
N MET A 473 -8.40 -1.42 8.72
CA MET A 473 -9.33 -1.70 9.83
C MET A 473 -10.40 -0.62 10.00
N ASP A 474 -10.05 0.67 9.92
CA ASP A 474 -11.02 1.77 9.94
C ASP A 474 -11.95 1.70 8.71
N ALA A 475 -11.36 1.52 7.52
CA ALA A 475 -12.14 1.38 6.29
C ALA A 475 -13.08 0.17 6.32
N PHE A 476 -12.64 -0.98 6.84
CA PHE A 476 -13.47 -2.16 7.04
C PHE A 476 -14.57 -1.91 8.08
N THR A 477 -14.25 -1.27 9.20
CA THR A 477 -15.22 -0.97 10.28
C THR A 477 -16.37 -0.09 9.77
N ARG A 478 -16.08 0.89 8.90
CA ARG A 478 -17.08 1.74 8.24
C ARG A 478 -17.95 0.97 7.24
N THR A 479 -17.37 0.03 6.49
CA THR A 479 -18.07 -0.66 5.38
C THR A 479 -18.53 -2.08 5.71
N LYS A 480 -18.35 -2.57 6.94
CA LYS A 480 -18.63 -3.98 7.31
C LYS A 480 -20.03 -4.44 6.92
N SER A 481 -21.04 -3.57 6.99
CA SER A 481 -22.42 -3.87 6.62
C SER A 481 -22.66 -4.07 5.11
N GLU A 482 -21.75 -3.63 4.24
CA GLU A 482 -21.84 -3.80 2.78
C GLU A 482 -21.46 -5.22 2.33
N PHE A 483 -20.63 -5.92 3.12
CA PHE A 483 -20.20 -7.29 2.85
C PHE A 483 -21.26 -8.31 3.26
N SER A 484 -21.38 -9.39 2.46
CA SER A 484 -22.07 -10.62 2.87
C SER A 484 -21.43 -11.24 4.11
N ALA A 485 -22.13 -12.14 4.81
CA ALA A 485 -21.64 -12.70 6.06
C ALA A 485 -20.29 -13.43 5.90
N LYS A 486 -20.17 -14.32 4.89
CA LYS A 486 -18.94 -15.10 4.65
C LYS A 486 -17.78 -14.22 4.17
N TYR A 487 -18.02 -13.29 3.25
CA TYR A 487 -16.98 -12.37 2.79
C TYR A 487 -16.51 -11.42 3.91
N ARG A 488 -17.43 -10.98 4.79
CA ARG A 488 -17.09 -10.19 5.98
C ARG A 488 -16.18 -10.96 6.93
N THR A 489 -16.45 -12.25 7.16
CA THR A 489 -15.58 -13.11 7.98
C THR A 489 -14.19 -13.21 7.38
N ALA A 490 -14.07 -13.49 6.07
CA ALA A 490 -12.77 -13.57 5.40
C ALA A 490 -11.94 -12.27 5.56
N VAL A 491 -12.56 -11.10 5.33
CA VAL A 491 -11.86 -9.80 5.48
C VAL A 491 -11.52 -9.50 6.94
N ALA A 492 -12.40 -9.84 7.90
CA ALA A 492 -12.10 -9.68 9.33
C ALA A 492 -10.91 -10.54 9.77
N LYS A 493 -10.86 -11.80 9.32
CA LYS A 493 -9.78 -12.74 9.61
C LYS A 493 -8.45 -12.35 8.96
N CYS A 494 -8.48 -11.60 7.85
CA CYS A 494 -7.27 -11.01 7.26
C CYS A 494 -6.73 -9.78 8.02
N LEU A 495 -7.47 -9.25 9.00
CA LEU A 495 -7.12 -8.07 9.80
C LEU A 495 -7.00 -8.41 11.29
N ASP A 496 -7.06 -9.69 11.63
CA ASP A 496 -6.95 -10.22 12.99
C ASP A 496 -5.51 -10.08 13.48
N GLN A 497 -5.27 -9.29 14.53
CA GLN A 497 -3.92 -9.06 15.06
C GLN A 497 -3.34 -10.36 15.63
N ASP A 498 -4.21 -11.22 16.17
CA ASP A 498 -3.84 -12.47 16.84
C ASP A 498 -3.67 -13.65 15.86
N ILE A 499 -3.64 -13.39 14.54
CA ILE A 499 -3.47 -14.41 13.49
C ILE A 499 -2.20 -15.26 13.63
N ALA A 500 -1.14 -14.75 14.28
CA ALA A 500 0.06 -15.52 14.58
C ALA A 500 -0.11 -16.52 15.73
N PHE A 501 -1.20 -16.45 16.50
CA PHE A 501 -1.44 -17.28 17.68
C PHE A 501 -2.50 -18.35 17.44
N ASP A 502 -2.32 -19.51 18.07
CA ASP A 502 -3.32 -20.58 18.13
C ASP A 502 -4.38 -20.32 19.21
N ALA A 503 -5.29 -21.28 19.45
CA ALA A 503 -6.35 -21.13 20.45
C ALA A 503 -5.85 -21.23 21.91
N ASP A 504 -4.58 -21.58 22.11
CA ASP A 504 -3.89 -21.75 23.39
C ASP A 504 -2.81 -20.66 23.59
N ASP A 505 -2.89 -19.54 22.85
CA ASP A 505 -1.96 -18.39 22.82
C ASP A 505 -0.50 -18.73 22.40
N ASN A 506 -0.25 -19.86 21.71
CA ASN A 506 1.08 -20.19 21.19
C ASN A 506 1.29 -19.67 19.77
N LEU A 507 2.53 -19.32 19.42
CA LEU A 507 2.90 -18.96 18.05
C LEU A 507 2.72 -20.16 17.10
N ARG A 508 1.92 -19.98 16.05
CA ARG A 508 1.69 -20.95 14.97
C ARG A 508 2.98 -21.24 14.20
N ASP A 509 3.15 -22.49 13.78
CA ASP A 509 4.15 -22.82 12.76
C ASP A 509 3.64 -22.51 11.33
N GLU A 510 4.51 -22.63 10.31
CA GLU A 510 4.14 -22.35 8.91
C GLU A 510 2.97 -23.24 8.41
N SER A 511 2.87 -24.49 8.90
CA SER A 511 1.78 -25.42 8.52
C SER A 511 0.46 -25.04 9.21
N ASP A 512 0.51 -24.64 10.48
CA ASP A 512 -0.67 -24.18 11.24
C ASP A 512 -1.20 -22.83 10.71
N LEU A 513 -0.30 -21.97 10.19
CA LEU A 513 -0.67 -20.74 9.50
C LEU A 513 -1.27 -21.01 8.11
N GLU A 514 -0.69 -21.92 7.31
CA GLU A 514 -1.27 -22.32 6.02
C GLU A 514 -2.69 -22.88 6.20
N LEU A 515 -2.89 -23.73 7.22
CA LEU A 515 -4.19 -24.28 7.58
C LEU A 515 -5.18 -23.18 7.98
N TYR A 516 -4.79 -22.25 8.85
CA TYR A 516 -5.63 -21.10 9.24
C TYR A 516 -6.03 -20.25 8.04
N ILE A 517 -5.08 -19.90 7.16
CA ILE A 517 -5.37 -19.13 5.94
C ILE A 517 -6.38 -19.88 5.06
N TYR A 518 -6.26 -21.21 4.96
CA TYR A 518 -7.22 -21.99 4.20
C TYR A 518 -8.62 -22.02 4.85
N GLU A 519 -8.73 -22.42 6.11
CA GLU A 519 -10.01 -22.67 6.79
C GLU A 519 -10.78 -21.38 7.13
N GLU A 520 -10.09 -20.35 7.61
CA GLU A 520 -10.74 -19.11 8.10
C GLU A 520 -10.93 -18.07 6.99
N ILE A 521 -9.99 -17.99 6.02
CA ILE A 521 -10.00 -16.96 4.97
C ILE A 521 -10.45 -17.56 3.62
N VAL A 522 -9.70 -18.52 3.06
CA VAL A 522 -9.96 -19.00 1.68
C VAL A 522 -11.29 -19.74 1.60
N GLN A 523 -11.61 -20.63 2.54
CA GLN A 523 -12.86 -21.38 2.55
C GLN A 523 -14.08 -20.45 2.69
N CYS A 524 -13.99 -19.35 3.45
CA CYS A 524 -15.05 -18.34 3.48
C CYS A 524 -15.28 -17.66 2.11
N LEU A 525 -14.23 -17.48 1.30
CA LEU A 525 -14.34 -16.96 -0.07
C LEU A 525 -14.86 -18.03 -1.05
N GLU A 526 -14.52 -19.31 -0.84
CA GLU A 526 -15.08 -20.43 -1.61
C GLU A 526 -16.57 -20.63 -1.35
N ASP A 527 -16.99 -20.63 -0.09
CA ASP A 527 -18.39 -20.74 0.33
C ASP A 527 -19.25 -19.64 -0.31
N GLU A 528 -18.76 -18.40 -0.30
CA GLU A 528 -19.41 -17.26 -0.96
C GLU A 528 -19.52 -17.46 -2.49
N LEU A 529 -18.48 -17.98 -3.14
CA LEU A 529 -18.51 -18.27 -4.58
C LEU A 529 -19.46 -19.42 -4.93
N ASP A 530 -19.49 -20.49 -4.12
CA ASP A 530 -20.35 -21.65 -4.32
C ASP A 530 -21.83 -21.29 -4.02
N GLN A 531 -22.08 -20.46 -3.00
CA GLN A 531 -23.40 -19.94 -2.64
C GLN A 531 -24.01 -19.08 -3.78
N SER A 532 -23.23 -18.15 -4.35
CA SER A 532 -23.73 -17.27 -5.42
C SER A 532 -23.69 -17.92 -6.82
N PHE A 533 -22.73 -18.81 -7.10
CA PHE A 533 -22.46 -19.29 -8.46
C PHE A 533 -22.12 -20.78 -8.62
N GLY A 534 -22.16 -21.61 -7.57
CA GLY A 534 -21.58 -22.97 -7.56
C GLY A 534 -22.06 -23.93 -8.65
N SER A 535 -23.31 -23.80 -9.10
CA SER A 535 -23.84 -24.57 -10.24
C SER A 535 -23.22 -24.20 -11.60
N SER A 536 -22.63 -23.00 -11.71
CA SER A 536 -22.02 -22.44 -12.92
C SER A 536 -20.50 -22.26 -12.82
N LEU A 537 -19.94 -22.27 -11.60
CA LEU A 537 -18.54 -22.07 -11.27
C LEU A 537 -18.07 -23.09 -10.21
N PRO A 538 -17.96 -24.38 -10.54
CA PRO A 538 -17.41 -25.37 -9.62
C PRO A 538 -15.93 -25.07 -9.33
N ILE A 539 -15.58 -24.94 -8.05
CA ILE A 539 -14.26 -24.52 -7.57
C ILE A 539 -13.10 -25.38 -8.10
N ASP A 540 -13.29 -26.71 -8.23
CA ASP A 540 -12.28 -27.64 -8.77
C ASP A 540 -11.86 -27.34 -10.22
N LYS A 541 -12.66 -26.54 -10.95
CA LYS A 541 -12.40 -26.14 -12.34
C LYS A 541 -12.17 -24.64 -12.49
N LEU A 542 -11.96 -23.91 -11.39
CA LEU A 542 -11.86 -22.45 -11.45
C LEU A 542 -10.70 -22.00 -12.34
N ASP A 543 -9.57 -22.70 -12.33
CA ASP A 543 -8.41 -22.43 -13.18
C ASP A 543 -8.67 -22.63 -14.69
N GLU A 544 -9.63 -23.50 -15.04
CA GLU A 544 -10.09 -23.72 -16.42
C GLU A 544 -11.13 -22.68 -16.84
N ILE A 545 -12.04 -22.30 -15.93
CA ILE A 545 -13.20 -21.44 -16.22
C ILE A 545 -12.85 -19.96 -16.14
N ALA A 546 -12.07 -19.50 -15.15
CA ALA A 546 -11.75 -18.09 -14.95
C ALA A 546 -11.15 -17.44 -16.22
N PRO A 547 -10.18 -18.05 -16.95
CA PRO A 547 -9.69 -17.48 -18.21
C PRO A 547 -10.73 -17.36 -19.33
N THR A 548 -11.91 -17.96 -19.20
CA THR A 548 -13.02 -17.80 -20.18
C THR A 548 -13.97 -16.65 -19.86
N LEU A 549 -13.89 -16.09 -18.65
CA LEU A 549 -14.66 -14.91 -18.25
C LEU A 549 -13.99 -13.66 -18.82
N ASP A 550 -14.79 -12.74 -19.36
CA ASP A 550 -14.32 -11.46 -19.92
C ASP A 550 -14.50 -10.30 -18.94
N ILE A 551 -13.47 -9.47 -18.82
CA ILE A 551 -13.48 -8.21 -18.05
C ILE A 551 -13.88 -7.01 -18.95
N ARG A 552 -14.19 -7.17 -20.24
CA ARG A 552 -14.43 -6.03 -21.15
C ARG A 552 -15.90 -5.66 -21.41
N GLY A 553 -16.26 -4.46 -20.95
CA GLY A 553 -16.91 -3.45 -21.82
C GLY A 553 -15.94 -2.71 -22.77
N TRP A 554 -14.62 -2.91 -22.59
CA TRP A 554 -13.56 -2.01 -23.08
C TRP A 554 -13.32 -1.98 -24.61
N VAL A 555 -13.79 -2.96 -25.40
CA VAL A 555 -13.59 -2.92 -26.88
C VAL A 555 -14.44 -1.82 -27.53
N GLN A 556 -15.62 -1.54 -26.99
CA GLN A 556 -16.58 -0.64 -27.64
C GLN A 556 -16.15 0.84 -27.62
N ALA A 557 -15.34 1.25 -26.64
CA ALA A 557 -14.80 2.61 -26.53
C ALA A 557 -13.77 2.97 -27.61
N ARG A 558 -13.12 1.99 -28.25
CA ARG A 558 -12.21 2.24 -29.40
C ARG A 558 -12.93 2.39 -30.73
N SER A 559 -14.22 2.06 -30.80
CA SER A 559 -15.01 2.10 -32.04
C SER A 559 -15.58 3.49 -32.37
N SER A 560 -15.57 4.43 -31.42
CA SER A 560 -16.18 5.76 -31.55
C SER A 560 -15.21 6.87 -32.00
N VAL A 561 -13.92 6.56 -32.19
CA VAL A 561 -12.92 7.51 -32.73
C VAL A 561 -12.38 6.99 -34.06
N GLN A 562 -13.20 7.07 -35.11
CA GLN A 562 -12.68 6.97 -36.48
C GLN A 562 -11.96 8.28 -36.83
N ALA A 563 -10.64 8.21 -36.96
CA ALA A 563 -9.88 9.24 -37.66
C ALA A 563 -10.35 9.32 -39.12
N PRO A 564 -10.65 10.51 -39.67
CA PRO A 564 -11.05 10.64 -41.07
C PRO A 564 -9.87 10.32 -41.99
N SER A 565 -10.09 9.46 -42.98
CA SER A 565 -9.09 9.14 -43.99
C SER A 565 -8.97 10.25 -45.05
N PRO A 566 -7.76 10.55 -45.55
CA PRO A 566 -7.58 11.60 -46.54
C PRO A 566 -8.05 11.14 -47.92
N LYS A 567 -9.00 11.88 -48.51
CA LYS A 567 -9.25 11.85 -49.95
C LYS A 567 -8.91 13.22 -50.52
N MET A 568 -7.93 13.23 -51.43
CA MET A 568 -7.76 14.32 -52.37
C MET A 568 -8.95 14.32 -53.33
N GLU A 569 -9.55 15.48 -53.59
CA GLU A 569 -9.62 16.06 -54.94
C GLU A 569 -10.24 17.47 -54.94
N ASN A 570 -9.42 18.42 -55.42
CA ASN A 570 -9.75 19.53 -56.32
C ASN A 570 -10.73 20.67 -55.97
N GLN A 571 -10.38 21.80 -56.61
CA GLN A 571 -11.17 22.97 -57.01
C GLN A 571 -11.34 24.17 -56.07
N GLU A 572 -10.45 25.13 -56.34
CA GLU A 572 -10.75 26.52 -56.75
C GLU A 572 -11.08 27.60 -55.71
N PHE A 573 -10.23 28.63 -55.73
CA PHE A 573 -10.53 29.99 -55.33
C PHE A 573 -11.86 30.47 -55.94
N HIS A 574 -12.69 31.19 -55.18
CA HIS A 574 -12.99 32.61 -55.49
C HIS A 574 -13.82 33.32 -54.38
N GLN A 575 -13.25 34.41 -53.88
CA GLN A 575 -13.87 35.73 -53.61
C GLN A 575 -15.21 35.89 -52.85
N ARG A 576 -15.12 36.80 -51.84
CA ARG A 576 -16.00 37.97 -51.58
C ARG A 576 -17.37 37.80 -50.86
N SER A 577 -17.33 38.29 -49.61
CA SER A 577 -18.11 39.43 -49.06
C SER A 577 -19.58 39.31 -48.64
N SER A 578 -19.85 40.10 -47.57
CA SER A 578 -21.08 40.80 -47.18
C SER A 578 -22.29 40.00 -46.66
N ASP A 579 -22.49 40.16 -45.34
CA ASP A 579 -23.71 40.66 -44.70
C ASP A 579 -25.06 39.93 -44.92
N ASN A 580 -25.58 39.33 -43.84
CA ASN A 580 -26.72 39.92 -43.10
C ASN A 580 -27.10 39.12 -41.83
N HIS A 581 -26.92 39.74 -40.66
CA HIS A 581 -27.75 39.57 -39.45
C HIS A 581 -28.96 40.55 -39.55
N PRO A 582 -30.08 40.47 -38.78
CA PRO A 582 -30.23 40.19 -37.33
C PRO A 582 -31.33 39.14 -37.04
N HIS A 583 -31.94 38.90 -35.87
CA HIS A 583 -32.00 39.45 -34.49
C HIS A 583 -32.02 38.23 -33.50
N ASN A 584 -31.84 38.28 -32.17
CA ASN A 584 -31.55 39.28 -31.12
C ASN A 584 -30.75 38.53 -29.99
N THR A 585 -30.49 38.95 -28.74
CA THR A 585 -30.98 40.02 -27.84
C THR A 585 -29.82 40.55 -26.97
N SER A 586 -29.91 41.79 -26.48
CA SER A 586 -28.93 42.55 -25.67
C SER A 586 -28.46 41.87 -24.37
N LEU A 587 -27.18 41.91 -23.98
CA LEU A 587 -26.43 43.04 -23.40
C LEU A 587 -27.07 43.67 -22.14
N LEU A 588 -26.36 43.65 -21.00
CA LEU A 588 -26.21 44.82 -20.11
C LEU A 588 -25.07 44.66 -19.10
N THR A 589 -24.24 45.69 -19.01
CA THR A 589 -23.21 45.90 -17.98
C THR A 589 -23.82 46.35 -16.64
N ARG A 590 -23.17 46.02 -15.51
CA ARG A 590 -22.99 47.00 -14.43
C ARG A 590 -21.91 46.65 -13.42
N SER A 591 -21.14 47.67 -13.06
CA SER A 591 -20.29 47.71 -11.87
C SER A 591 -21.09 48.21 -10.66
N SER A 592 -20.71 47.80 -9.44
CA SER A 592 -21.11 48.47 -8.20
C SER A 592 -20.03 48.33 -7.13
N THR A 593 -19.27 49.40 -6.91
CA THR A 593 -18.41 49.62 -5.75
C THR A 593 -19.23 50.10 -4.55
N MET A 594 -18.93 49.63 -3.34
CA MET A 594 -19.06 50.45 -2.12
C MET A 594 -17.95 50.12 -1.12
N ASN A 595 -17.39 51.19 -0.53
CA ASN A 595 -16.30 51.13 0.44
C ASN A 595 -16.81 50.84 1.86
N SER A 596 -15.97 50.21 2.68
CA SER A 596 -15.80 50.61 4.07
C SER A 596 -14.31 50.63 4.41
N ASN A 597 -13.82 51.78 4.87
CA ASN A 597 -12.45 51.93 5.35
C ASN A 597 -12.31 51.22 6.70
N LEU A 598 -11.25 50.44 6.89
CA LEU A 598 -10.63 50.22 8.20
C LEU A 598 -9.13 50.01 8.01
N THR A 599 -8.33 50.79 8.73
CA THR A 599 -6.87 50.74 8.75
C THR A 599 -6.40 49.72 9.80
N SER A 600 -5.61 48.74 9.38
CA SER A 600 -4.69 48.00 10.26
C SER A 600 -3.64 47.28 9.44
N GLU A 601 -2.42 47.22 9.98
CA GLU A 601 -1.31 46.44 9.45
C GLU A 601 -1.70 44.96 9.35
N GLN A 602 -1.57 44.37 8.17
CA GLN A 602 -1.43 42.93 8.00
C GLN A 602 -0.31 42.67 7.00
N GLU A 603 0.64 41.84 7.39
CA GLU A 603 1.79 41.47 6.58
C GLU A 603 1.32 40.61 5.40
N ASP A 604 1.64 41.03 4.17
CA ASP A 604 1.43 40.18 2.98
C ASP A 604 2.28 38.90 3.13
N PRO A 605 1.71 37.69 3.02
CA PRO A 605 2.46 36.45 3.12
C PRO A 605 3.50 36.39 1.99
N CYS A 606 4.78 36.40 2.39
CA CYS A 606 5.92 36.62 1.51
C CYS A 606 6.02 35.53 0.42
N ILE A 607 5.65 35.88 -0.82
CA ILE A 607 5.83 35.01 -1.99
C ILE A 607 7.33 34.68 -2.17
N PRO A 608 7.74 33.40 -2.10
CA PRO A 608 9.15 33.03 -2.22
C PRO A 608 9.74 33.35 -3.60
N SER A 609 11.01 33.78 -3.60
CA SER A 609 11.76 34.17 -4.80
C SER A 609 12.08 32.99 -5.74
N GLU A 610 11.98 31.74 -5.29
CA GLU A 610 12.05 30.53 -6.12
C GLU A 610 11.13 30.61 -7.37
N PHE A 611 9.96 31.22 -7.24
CA PHE A 611 8.87 31.09 -8.19
C PHE A 611 9.16 31.65 -9.59
N GLN A 612 10.07 32.64 -9.71
CA GLN A 612 10.40 33.26 -11.01
C GLN A 612 11.45 32.47 -11.81
N PHE A 613 12.12 31.50 -11.18
CA PHE A 613 13.11 30.61 -11.83
C PHE A 613 12.44 29.58 -12.76
N GLN A 614 11.35 28.96 -12.29
CA GLN A 614 10.89 27.65 -12.77
C GLN A 614 10.08 27.60 -14.09
N ARG A 615 9.95 28.68 -14.87
CA ARG A 615 9.42 28.62 -16.25
C ARG A 615 10.23 29.36 -17.30
N ARG A 616 10.90 30.46 -16.96
CA ARG A 616 11.69 31.24 -17.93
C ARG A 616 13.15 30.77 -18.03
N SER A 617 13.71 30.21 -16.96
CA SER A 617 15.09 29.71 -16.96
C SER A 617 15.22 28.31 -17.58
N ARG A 618 14.19 27.46 -17.48
CA ARG A 618 14.21 26.08 -18.02
C ARG A 618 14.42 26.04 -19.53
N SER A 619 13.67 26.84 -20.29
CA SER A 619 13.86 26.98 -21.74
C SER A 619 15.17 27.70 -22.10
N ALA A 620 15.80 28.42 -21.17
CA ALA A 620 17.00 29.22 -21.44
C ALA A 620 18.29 28.39 -21.43
N ILE A 621 18.30 27.28 -20.70
CA ILE A 621 19.42 26.35 -20.58
C ILE A 621 19.50 25.43 -21.81
N LEU A 622 18.34 24.98 -22.29
CA LEU A 622 18.21 24.13 -23.47
C LEU A 622 18.79 24.79 -24.72
N ASP A 623 19.39 23.99 -25.61
CA ASP A 623 19.75 24.42 -26.96
C ASP A 623 18.53 24.42 -27.89
N GLU A 624 17.57 23.55 -27.61
CA GLU A 624 16.33 23.35 -28.36
C GLU A 624 15.22 22.91 -27.39
N GLU A 625 14.04 23.54 -27.46
CA GLU A 625 12.85 23.10 -26.73
C GLU A 625 12.00 22.21 -27.67
N HIS A 626 11.56 21.06 -27.18
CA HIS A 626 10.74 20.11 -27.92
C HIS A 626 9.26 20.27 -27.56
N ASP A 627 8.38 19.87 -28.49
CA ASP A 627 6.94 19.79 -28.23
C ASP A 627 6.62 18.88 -27.03
N ARG A 628 5.53 19.21 -26.32
CA ARG A 628 5.05 18.43 -25.18
C ARG A 628 4.59 17.05 -25.63
N LEU A 629 5.13 16.02 -25.00
CA LEU A 629 4.61 14.66 -25.13
C LEU A 629 3.33 14.49 -24.31
N PRO A 630 2.42 13.56 -24.69
CA PRO A 630 1.34 13.13 -23.82
C PRO A 630 1.89 12.62 -22.50
N GLN A 631 1.34 13.10 -21.40
CA GLN A 631 1.72 12.74 -20.03
C GLN A 631 0.56 11.98 -19.39
N ASP A 632 0.89 11.02 -18.52
CA ASP A 632 -0.12 10.29 -17.75
C ASP A 632 -0.90 11.24 -16.82
N LEU A 633 -2.19 11.00 -16.63
CA LEU A 633 -3.04 11.81 -15.74
C LEU A 633 -2.66 11.63 -14.26
N ALA A 634 -2.05 10.49 -13.90
CA ALA A 634 -1.52 10.25 -12.56
C ALA A 634 -0.23 11.03 -12.28
N ASP A 635 0.53 11.40 -13.31
CA ASP A 635 1.74 12.21 -13.13
C ASP A 635 1.39 13.70 -13.05
N LYS A 636 1.38 14.22 -11.82
CA LYS A 636 1.11 15.64 -11.51
C LYS A 636 2.31 16.56 -11.78
N ASN A 637 3.48 16.05 -12.18
CA ASN A 637 4.65 16.88 -12.47
C ASN A 637 4.41 17.80 -13.67
N SER A 638 5.26 18.82 -13.83
CA SER A 638 5.27 19.64 -15.06
C SER A 638 6.63 19.53 -15.71
N TYR A 639 6.70 18.94 -16.91
CA TYR A 639 7.95 18.80 -17.67
C TYR A 639 8.16 19.91 -18.70
N VAL A 640 9.43 20.20 -18.96
CA VAL A 640 9.90 20.90 -20.16
C VAL A 640 10.85 19.94 -20.85
N LEU A 641 10.61 19.70 -22.15
CA LEU A 641 11.35 18.74 -22.96
C LEU A 641 12.26 19.50 -23.91
N GLY A 642 13.43 18.94 -24.21
CA GLY A 642 14.35 19.60 -25.14
C GLY A 642 15.63 18.82 -25.34
N ARG A 643 16.67 19.55 -25.73
CA ARG A 643 18.00 19.02 -26.02
C ARG A 643 19.09 19.91 -25.44
N ILE A 644 20.14 19.30 -24.90
CA ILE A 644 21.42 19.92 -24.55
C ILE A 644 22.51 19.14 -25.29
N GLY A 645 23.24 19.80 -26.18
CA GLY A 645 24.23 19.15 -27.04
C GLY A 645 23.63 17.99 -27.85
N MET A 646 24.08 16.77 -27.57
CA MET A 646 23.58 15.53 -28.20
C MET A 646 22.60 14.74 -27.31
N HIS A 647 22.19 15.28 -26.16
CA HIS A 647 21.34 14.62 -25.18
C HIS A 647 19.93 15.19 -25.19
N ASN A 648 18.93 14.33 -25.32
CA ASN A 648 17.54 14.70 -25.03
C ASN A 648 17.37 14.87 -23.52
N THR A 649 16.85 16.00 -23.10
CA THR A 649 16.76 16.43 -21.71
C THR A 649 15.31 16.60 -21.29
N VAL A 650 14.99 16.08 -20.11
CA VAL A 650 13.72 16.32 -19.41
C VAL A 650 14.02 17.16 -18.18
N LEU A 651 13.41 18.33 -18.09
CA LEU A 651 13.52 19.19 -16.90
C LEU A 651 12.20 19.13 -16.13
N SER A 652 12.26 18.90 -14.82
CA SER A 652 11.15 19.11 -13.88
C SER A 652 11.57 20.09 -12.78
N CYS A 653 10.62 20.51 -11.94
CA CYS A 653 10.85 21.37 -10.78
C CYS A 653 9.95 20.93 -9.64
N LEU A 654 10.36 21.20 -8.39
CA LEU A 654 9.50 20.99 -7.23
C LEU A 654 8.24 21.87 -7.30
N PRO A 655 7.09 21.41 -6.74
CA PRO A 655 5.88 22.19 -6.68
C PRO A 655 6.08 23.56 -6.00
N ALA A 656 5.21 24.49 -6.39
CA ALA A 656 5.09 25.83 -5.83
C ALA A 656 5.15 25.86 -4.29
N GLY A 657 6.22 26.40 -3.72
CA GLY A 657 6.38 26.56 -2.27
C GLY A 657 6.71 25.28 -1.50
N VAL A 658 7.01 24.18 -2.19
CA VAL A 658 7.40 22.90 -1.57
C VAL A 658 8.88 22.65 -1.81
N ILE A 659 9.60 22.30 -0.74
CA ILE A 659 11.05 21.99 -0.70
C ILE A 659 11.29 20.74 0.15
N GLY A 660 12.54 20.28 0.24
CA GLY A 660 12.91 19.15 1.10
C GLY A 660 12.98 17.80 0.38
N THR A 661 13.51 16.80 1.08
CA THR A 661 13.92 15.52 0.49
C THR A 661 12.75 14.71 -0.07
N ILE A 662 11.61 14.69 0.64
CA ILE A 662 10.39 13.95 0.25
C ILE A 662 9.81 14.47 -1.08
N SER A 663 9.77 15.80 -1.25
CA SER A 663 9.24 16.41 -2.47
C SER A 663 10.13 16.12 -3.67
N ALA A 664 11.45 16.17 -3.47
CA ALA A 664 12.42 15.80 -4.49
C ALA A 664 12.25 14.33 -4.92
N ALA A 665 12.18 13.40 -3.96
CA ALA A 665 11.95 11.98 -4.21
C ALA A 665 10.67 11.74 -5.02
N SER A 666 9.56 12.37 -4.64
CA SER A 666 8.27 12.26 -5.34
C SER A 666 8.35 12.72 -6.80
N VAL A 667 8.96 13.89 -7.05
CA VAL A 667 9.13 14.42 -8.41
C VAL A 667 10.05 13.54 -9.25
N ALA A 668 11.15 13.04 -8.68
CA ALA A 668 12.10 12.17 -9.36
C ALA A 668 11.48 10.80 -9.73
N ASN A 669 10.80 10.14 -8.79
CA ASN A 669 10.16 8.86 -9.03
C ASN A 669 9.10 8.94 -10.15
N ARG A 670 8.25 9.98 -10.12
CA ARG A 670 7.29 10.25 -11.20
C ARG A 670 7.98 10.52 -12.55
N MET A 671 9.12 11.22 -12.56
CA MET A 671 9.91 11.43 -13.78
C MET A 671 10.47 10.13 -14.34
N VAL A 672 10.95 9.20 -13.50
CA VAL A 672 11.44 7.88 -13.95
C VAL A 672 10.32 7.06 -14.60
N LEU A 673 9.12 7.09 -14.03
CA LEU A 673 7.95 6.40 -14.57
C LEU A 673 7.52 6.97 -15.94
N SER A 674 7.46 8.31 -16.06
CA SER A 674 7.10 8.99 -17.31
C SER A 674 8.19 8.92 -18.39
N PHE A 675 9.46 8.75 -18.01
CA PHE A 675 10.60 8.70 -18.94
C PHE A 675 11.51 7.49 -18.67
N PRO A 676 11.09 6.27 -19.04
CA PRO A 676 11.79 5.01 -18.71
C PRO A 676 13.14 4.80 -19.42
N VAL A 677 13.62 5.78 -20.19
CA VAL A 677 14.91 5.76 -20.92
C VAL A 677 15.87 6.84 -20.40
N LEU A 678 15.61 7.41 -19.22
CA LEU A 678 16.56 8.29 -18.53
C LEU A 678 17.85 7.53 -18.21
N ARG A 679 18.99 8.08 -18.67
CA ARG A 679 20.31 7.44 -18.54
C ARG A 679 21.06 7.83 -17.27
N PHE A 680 20.80 9.02 -16.76
CA PHE A 680 21.39 9.63 -15.57
C PHE A 680 20.57 10.87 -15.19
N CYS A 681 20.77 11.39 -13.98
CA CYS A 681 20.15 12.63 -13.53
C CYS A 681 21.19 13.63 -13.01
N LEU A 682 20.89 14.92 -13.18
CA LEU A 682 21.56 16.04 -12.53
C LEU A 682 20.57 16.72 -11.58
N LEU A 683 20.88 16.78 -10.28
CA LEU A 683 20.15 17.62 -9.35
C LEU A 683 20.83 18.99 -9.31
N VAL A 684 20.16 20.00 -9.88
CA VAL A 684 20.75 21.34 -10.04
C VAL A 684 19.91 22.39 -9.34
N GLY A 685 20.56 23.20 -8.50
CA GLY A 685 19.89 24.24 -7.72
C GLY A 685 20.86 25.16 -7.01
N ILE A 686 20.37 25.84 -5.97
CA ILE A 686 21.18 26.67 -5.08
C ILE A 686 21.50 25.94 -3.77
N GLY A 687 22.56 26.36 -3.10
CA GLY A 687 22.90 25.93 -1.75
C GLY A 687 23.70 27.00 -1.02
N GLY A 688 23.89 26.83 0.28
CA GLY A 688 24.77 27.69 1.09
C GLY A 688 26.18 27.12 1.14
N GLY A 689 27.21 27.96 1.01
CA GLY A 689 28.61 27.55 0.98
C GLY A 689 29.21 27.39 2.38
N ALA A 690 30.17 26.47 2.52
CA ALA A 690 30.93 26.23 3.73
C ALA A 690 32.40 26.69 3.56
N PRO A 691 32.69 27.99 3.61
CA PRO A 691 34.05 28.51 3.39
C PRO A 691 35.00 28.04 4.50
N GLY A 692 36.27 27.82 4.13
CA GLY A 692 37.30 27.30 5.03
C GLY A 692 38.65 27.23 4.33
N GLU A 693 39.23 26.02 4.23
CA GLU A 693 40.43 25.79 3.40
C GLU A 693 40.14 26.04 1.91
N HIS A 694 38.90 25.76 1.49
CA HIS A 694 38.36 26.17 0.20
C HIS A 694 37.79 27.59 0.33
N ASP A 695 38.33 28.53 -0.43
CA ASP A 695 37.80 29.89 -0.60
C ASP A 695 36.53 29.85 -1.45
N ILE A 696 35.44 29.37 -0.87
CA ILE A 696 34.11 29.33 -1.50
C ILE A 696 33.49 30.73 -1.43
N ARG A 697 32.97 31.22 -2.55
CA ARG A 697 32.36 32.55 -2.70
C ARG A 697 30.94 32.50 -3.23
N LEU A 698 30.19 33.58 -3.01
CA LEU A 698 28.84 33.69 -3.58
C LEU A 698 28.91 33.73 -5.11
N GLY A 699 28.05 32.97 -5.77
CA GLY A 699 28.07 32.73 -7.22
C GLY A 699 28.96 31.57 -7.68
N ASP A 700 29.85 31.01 -6.84
CA ASP A 700 30.60 29.79 -7.15
C ASP A 700 29.67 28.58 -7.34
N VAL A 701 30.22 27.50 -7.91
CA VAL A 701 29.53 26.21 -8.05
C VAL A 701 30.22 25.15 -7.21
N VAL A 702 29.46 24.35 -6.47
CA VAL A 702 29.93 23.14 -5.76
C VAL A 702 29.33 21.91 -6.43
N VAL A 703 30.18 20.93 -6.74
CA VAL A 703 29.81 19.67 -7.38
C VAL A 703 30.06 18.51 -6.41
N GLY A 704 29.00 17.78 -6.10
CA GLY A 704 28.99 16.65 -5.19
C GLY A 704 29.80 15.48 -5.74
N ILE A 705 31.02 15.26 -5.22
CA ILE A 705 31.82 14.07 -5.54
C ILE A 705 32.31 13.37 -4.26
N PRO A 706 32.46 12.03 -4.27
CA PRO A 706 33.02 11.31 -3.12
C PRO A 706 34.45 11.75 -2.81
N ARG A 707 34.82 11.78 -1.52
CA ARG A 707 36.15 12.20 -1.07
C ARG A 707 36.61 11.38 0.13
N GLY A 708 37.67 10.60 -0.06
CA GLY A 708 38.15 9.65 0.96
C GLY A 708 37.09 8.58 1.24
N SER A 709 36.75 8.40 2.52
CA SER A 709 35.67 7.52 2.98
C SER A 709 34.27 8.13 2.90
N ARG A 710 34.13 9.39 2.46
CA ARG A 710 32.85 10.12 2.48
C ARG A 710 32.17 10.10 1.11
N GLY A 711 30.85 9.92 1.13
CA GLY A 711 29.99 10.00 -0.05
C GLY A 711 29.98 11.41 -0.68
N ALA A 712 29.41 11.51 -1.88
CA ALA A 712 29.21 12.78 -2.57
C ALA A 712 28.19 13.68 -1.86
N VAL A 713 27.24 13.06 -1.16
CA VAL A 713 26.19 13.68 -0.37
C VAL A 713 26.21 13.05 1.01
N ILE A 714 25.99 13.85 2.04
CA ILE A 714 25.98 13.45 3.44
C ILE A 714 24.69 13.98 4.07
N GLN A 715 23.81 13.09 4.55
CA GLN A 715 22.61 13.53 5.26
C GLN A 715 22.97 13.89 6.71
N TYR A 716 23.13 15.19 6.99
CA TYR A 716 23.71 15.64 8.27
C TYR A 716 22.72 15.72 9.43
N ASP A 717 21.42 15.61 9.13
CA ASP A 717 20.33 15.61 10.12
C ASP A 717 19.75 14.21 10.37
N PHE A 718 20.38 13.16 9.83
CA PHE A 718 19.97 11.77 9.99
C PHE A 718 21.06 10.96 10.70
N GLY A 719 20.68 10.35 11.84
CA GLY A 719 21.59 9.59 12.68
C GLY A 719 21.05 9.40 14.10
N LYS A 720 21.85 8.77 14.96
CA LYS A 720 21.53 8.56 16.38
C LYS A 720 22.00 9.76 17.20
N THR A 721 21.09 10.45 17.86
CA THR A 721 21.44 11.51 18.84
C THR A 721 21.97 10.85 20.11
N ILE A 722 23.24 11.13 20.45
CA ILE A 722 23.91 10.60 21.64
C ILE A 722 23.91 11.63 22.79
N GLN A 723 24.56 11.28 23.90
CA GLN A 723 24.72 12.16 25.06
C GLN A 723 25.27 13.54 24.64
N ASN A 724 24.79 14.60 25.30
CA ASN A 724 25.06 16.02 24.96
C ASN A 724 24.43 16.52 23.65
N GLY A 725 23.59 15.72 22.96
CA GLY A 725 22.87 16.16 21.76
C GLY A 725 23.71 16.16 20.48
N GLU A 726 24.83 15.43 20.47
CA GLU A 726 25.60 15.19 19.25
C GLU A 726 24.90 14.15 18.37
N ILE A 727 24.88 14.34 17.05
CA ILE A 727 24.27 13.38 16.11
C ILE A 727 25.41 12.54 15.50
N VAL A 728 25.35 11.22 15.73
CA VAL A 728 26.22 10.25 15.06
C VAL A 728 25.50 9.76 13.80
N MET A 729 26.02 10.10 12.63
CA MET A 729 25.48 9.61 11.35
C MET A 729 25.65 8.08 11.27
N THR A 730 24.56 7.36 11.03
CA THR A 730 24.53 5.88 11.03
C THR A 730 24.36 5.26 9.64
N GLY A 731 24.32 6.05 8.57
CA GLY A 731 24.14 5.58 7.20
C GLY A 731 25.04 6.30 6.19
N SER A 732 25.10 5.75 4.98
CA SER A 732 25.82 6.34 3.84
C SER A 732 24.94 6.31 2.60
N LEU A 733 24.74 7.47 1.98
CA LEU A 733 24.01 7.59 0.72
C LEU A 733 24.82 7.02 -0.45
N ASN A 734 24.12 6.51 -1.46
CA ASN A 734 24.66 6.08 -2.74
C ASN A 734 25.49 7.18 -3.43
N ARG A 735 26.42 6.76 -4.30
CA ARG A 735 27.31 7.66 -5.04
C ARG A 735 26.76 8.02 -6.43
N PRO A 736 27.15 9.16 -7.02
CA PRO A 736 26.79 9.52 -8.39
C PRO A 736 27.28 8.45 -9.40
N PRO A 737 26.58 8.26 -10.54
CA PRO A 737 26.95 7.28 -11.55
C PRO A 737 28.35 7.50 -12.14
N ASP A 738 29.07 6.42 -12.44
CA ASP A 738 30.45 6.47 -12.97
C ASP A 738 30.57 7.26 -14.29
N VAL A 739 29.52 7.29 -15.10
CA VAL A 739 29.49 8.11 -16.32
C VAL A 739 29.58 9.61 -16.01
N LEU A 740 28.92 10.08 -14.94
CA LEU A 740 28.97 11.47 -14.51
C LEU A 740 30.28 11.79 -13.79
N LEU A 741 30.79 10.90 -12.93
CA LEU A 741 32.09 11.08 -12.28
C LEU A 741 33.25 11.13 -13.30
N THR A 742 33.14 10.35 -14.38
CA THR A 742 34.08 10.38 -15.51
C THR A 742 33.98 11.72 -16.28
N ALA A 743 32.77 12.17 -16.62
CA ALA A 743 32.54 13.46 -17.27
C ALA A 743 33.07 14.63 -16.43
N VAL A 744 32.80 14.63 -15.11
CA VAL A 744 33.35 15.59 -14.14
C VAL A 744 34.88 15.60 -14.15
N SER A 745 35.52 14.44 -14.25
CA SER A 745 36.99 14.33 -14.28
C SER A 745 37.60 14.91 -15.57
N ILE A 746 36.91 14.78 -16.70
CA ILE A 746 37.28 15.40 -17.97
C ILE A 746 37.09 16.93 -17.89
N LEU A 747 35.88 17.38 -17.52
CA LEU A 747 35.55 18.80 -17.46
C LEU A 747 36.43 19.57 -16.47
N LYS A 748 36.74 19.00 -15.30
CA LYS A 748 37.69 19.55 -14.33
C LYS A 748 39.10 19.69 -14.91
N SER A 749 39.51 18.77 -15.79
CA SER A 749 40.81 18.82 -16.47
C SER A 749 40.83 19.95 -17.50
N ASP A 750 39.75 20.09 -18.29
CA ASP A 750 39.59 21.18 -19.26
C ASP A 750 39.50 22.56 -18.58
N HIS A 751 38.77 22.69 -17.47
CA HIS A 751 38.74 23.91 -16.65
C HIS A 751 40.14 24.29 -16.12
N THR A 752 40.98 23.31 -15.81
CA THR A 752 42.36 23.54 -15.36
C THR A 752 43.27 24.03 -16.50
N LEU A 753 43.01 23.60 -17.73
CA LEU A 753 43.82 23.96 -18.91
C LEU A 753 43.38 25.27 -19.59
N TYR A 754 42.07 25.52 -19.65
CA TYR A 754 41.47 26.58 -20.48
C TYR A 754 40.62 27.59 -19.70
N GLY A 755 40.41 27.37 -18.39
CA GLY A 755 39.40 28.08 -17.61
C GLY A 755 37.99 27.50 -17.80
N ASN A 756 37.07 27.88 -16.92
CA ASN A 756 35.63 27.62 -17.09
C ASN A 756 34.98 28.74 -17.92
N ARG A 757 33.75 28.54 -18.42
CA ARG A 757 33.00 29.60 -19.12
C ARG A 757 31.95 30.30 -18.25
N LEU A 758 31.97 29.99 -16.94
CA LEU A 758 31.25 30.49 -15.75
C LEU A 758 30.48 31.82 -15.85
N HIS A 759 31.11 32.81 -16.49
CA HIS A 759 30.60 34.17 -16.61
C HIS A 759 30.01 34.47 -17.99
N ASN A 760 30.59 33.88 -19.05
CA ASN A 760 30.27 34.20 -20.43
C ASN A 760 28.92 33.60 -20.85
N SER A 761 28.60 32.36 -20.47
CA SER A 761 27.32 31.73 -20.88
C SER A 761 26.14 32.28 -20.07
N ILE A 762 26.33 32.78 -18.85
CA ILE A 762 25.34 33.59 -18.10
C ILE A 762 25.06 34.88 -18.86
N GLU A 763 26.08 35.61 -19.31
CA GLU A 763 25.88 36.82 -20.12
C GLU A 763 25.26 36.51 -21.50
N GLU A 764 25.60 35.40 -22.15
CA GLU A 764 24.91 34.93 -23.37
C GLU A 764 23.43 34.58 -23.10
N MET A 765 23.12 33.93 -21.97
CA MET A 765 21.75 33.63 -21.55
C MET A 765 20.97 34.93 -21.29
N ILE A 766 21.57 35.90 -20.60
CA ILE A 766 20.99 37.22 -20.34
C ILE A 766 20.80 38.02 -21.64
N ALA A 767 21.74 37.93 -22.59
CA ALA A 767 21.62 38.56 -23.90
C ALA A 767 20.49 37.95 -24.73
N ARG A 768 20.31 36.62 -24.66
CA ARG A 768 19.23 35.88 -25.33
C ARG A 768 17.86 36.16 -24.70
N PHE A 769 17.81 36.35 -23.38
CA PHE A 769 16.59 36.63 -22.63
C PHE A 769 16.73 37.88 -21.73
N PRO A 770 16.65 39.10 -22.29
CA PRO A 770 16.94 40.35 -21.56
C PRO A 770 16.10 40.58 -20.29
N LEU A 771 14.92 39.97 -20.20
CA LEU A 771 14.06 40.02 -19.00
C LEU A 771 14.67 39.31 -17.78
N LEU A 772 15.62 38.39 -17.98
CA LEU A 772 16.32 37.71 -16.88
C LEU A 772 17.36 38.62 -16.19
N ARG A 773 17.87 39.65 -16.89
CA ARG A 773 18.93 40.55 -16.38
C ARG A 773 18.67 41.07 -14.95
N LYS A 774 17.43 41.40 -14.62
CA LYS A 774 17.07 41.95 -13.29
C LYS A 774 17.40 41.00 -12.14
N ASN A 775 17.24 39.69 -12.33
CA ASN A 775 17.34 38.69 -11.26
C ASN A 775 18.58 37.79 -11.39
N PHE A 776 19.17 37.71 -12.59
CA PHE A 776 20.20 36.73 -12.94
C PHE A 776 21.58 37.33 -13.26
N SER A 777 21.74 38.66 -13.30
CA SER A 777 23.07 39.29 -13.39
C SER A 777 23.87 39.11 -12.10
N CYS A 778 25.19 39.10 -12.21
CA CYS A 778 26.09 39.11 -11.05
C CYS A 778 25.80 40.35 -10.17
N PRO A 779 25.49 40.20 -8.88
CA PRO A 779 25.34 41.32 -7.95
C PRO A 779 26.60 42.19 -7.83
N GLY A 780 27.77 41.57 -8.02
CA GLY A 780 29.09 42.20 -7.89
C GLY A 780 29.76 41.89 -6.55
N PHE A 781 31.09 41.80 -6.56
CA PHE A 781 31.91 41.32 -5.43
C PHE A 781 31.77 42.15 -4.14
N GLN A 782 31.32 43.41 -4.24
CA GLN A 782 31.01 44.23 -3.08
C GLN A 782 29.79 43.73 -2.27
N HIS A 783 29.02 42.77 -2.80
CA HIS A 783 27.94 42.07 -2.10
C HIS A 783 28.31 40.62 -1.73
N ASP A 784 29.57 40.21 -1.95
CA ASP A 784 30.13 38.94 -1.49
C ASP A 784 30.77 39.11 -0.10
N THR A 785 29.90 39.23 0.92
CA THR A 785 30.29 39.46 2.31
C THR A 785 30.21 38.18 3.13
N LEU A 786 31.33 37.77 3.71
CA LEU A 786 31.42 36.68 4.69
C LEU A 786 31.73 37.27 6.07
N TYR A 787 30.97 36.87 7.09
CA TYR A 787 31.22 37.27 8.48
C TYR A 787 31.94 36.17 9.27
N GLU A 788 32.57 36.54 10.38
CA GLU A 788 33.13 35.59 11.35
C GLU A 788 32.04 34.61 11.82
N ALA A 789 32.38 33.33 11.94
CA ALA A 789 31.40 32.25 12.10
C ALA A 789 30.60 32.33 13.41
N ASP A 790 31.13 32.99 14.44
CA ASP A 790 30.50 33.27 15.73
C ASP A 790 29.80 34.65 15.79
N HIS A 791 29.78 35.41 14.69
CA HIS A 791 28.97 36.61 14.58
C HIS A 791 27.58 36.23 14.10
N ASP A 792 26.60 36.26 15.00
CA ASP A 792 25.21 36.11 14.60
C ASP A 792 24.58 37.43 14.14
N HIS A 793 23.77 37.31 13.08
CA HIS A 793 22.93 38.38 12.58
C HIS A 793 21.80 38.70 13.57
N ALA A 794 21.55 39.98 13.84
CA ALA A 794 20.47 40.39 14.75
C ALA A 794 19.10 40.09 14.13
N SER A 795 18.24 39.40 14.90
CA SER A 795 16.97 38.78 14.45
C SER A 795 15.99 39.71 13.72
N ASP A 796 16.08 41.02 13.98
CA ASP A 796 15.02 41.98 13.67
C ASP A 796 15.21 42.69 12.31
N HIS A 797 16.23 42.31 11.52
CA HIS A 797 16.64 43.05 10.32
C HIS A 797 16.75 42.16 9.08
N ALA A 798 16.06 42.54 8.00
CA ALA A 798 16.05 41.80 6.73
C ALA A 798 17.34 41.95 5.88
N SER A 799 18.29 42.79 6.31
CA SER A 799 19.57 43.01 5.62
C SER A 799 20.74 43.20 6.61
N CYS A 800 21.95 42.85 6.16
CA CYS A 800 23.19 42.96 6.93
C CYS A 800 23.76 44.40 6.96
N GLU A 801 22.99 45.41 6.56
CA GLU A 801 23.43 46.83 6.55
C GLU A 801 23.82 47.36 7.92
N LYS A 802 23.25 46.76 8.98
CA LYS A 802 23.54 47.08 10.39
C LYS A 802 24.51 46.11 11.05
N CYS A 803 25.01 45.10 10.34
CA CYS A 803 26.06 44.22 10.85
C CYS A 803 27.38 44.99 10.97
N SER A 804 28.21 44.57 11.92
CA SER A 804 29.49 45.22 12.11
C SER A 804 30.46 44.80 11.02
N ARG A 805 30.77 45.71 10.09
CA ARG A 805 31.81 45.49 9.06
C ARG A 805 33.20 45.16 9.63
N ALA A 806 33.42 45.41 10.92
CA ALA A 806 34.64 45.01 11.61
C ALA A 806 34.75 43.49 11.85
N ARG A 807 33.65 42.75 11.72
CA ARG A 807 33.55 41.28 11.83
C ARG A 807 33.44 40.59 10.46
N GLU A 808 33.71 41.31 9.37
CA GLU A 808 33.83 40.75 8.03
C GLU A 808 35.17 40.02 7.88
N VAL A 809 35.14 38.78 7.40
CA VAL A 809 36.35 37.99 7.12
C VAL A 809 37.07 38.60 5.93
N ARG A 810 38.26 39.16 6.18
CA ARG A 810 39.12 39.67 5.11
C ARG A 810 39.65 38.50 4.29
N ARG A 811 39.32 38.49 3.00
CA ARG A 811 39.77 37.52 2.01
C ARG A 811 40.58 38.23 0.94
N GLU A 812 41.66 37.60 0.48
CA GLU A 812 42.46 38.14 -0.62
C GLU A 812 41.63 38.26 -1.92
N PRO A 813 41.85 39.30 -2.75
CA PRO A 813 41.22 39.38 -4.06
C PRO A 813 41.59 38.18 -4.93
N ARG A 814 40.62 37.58 -5.63
CA ARG A 814 40.90 36.57 -6.66
C ARG A 814 41.57 37.20 -7.87
N SER A 815 42.35 36.39 -8.60
CA SER A 815 42.98 36.79 -9.87
C SER A 815 41.98 36.95 -11.02
N SER A 816 40.81 36.32 -10.95
CA SER A 816 39.68 36.52 -11.87
C SER A 816 38.39 36.84 -11.10
N PRO A 817 37.49 37.69 -11.65
CA PRO A 817 36.11 37.81 -11.21
C PRO A 817 35.25 36.55 -11.46
N ASP A 818 35.69 35.62 -12.29
CA ASP A 818 34.86 34.47 -12.68
C ASP A 818 34.51 33.56 -11.49
N PRO A 819 33.32 32.94 -11.48
CA PRO A 819 32.97 31.91 -10.51
C PRO A 819 33.94 30.72 -10.57
N VAL A 820 34.18 30.10 -9.41
CA VAL A 820 35.04 28.91 -9.29
C VAL A 820 34.18 27.67 -9.07
N VAL A 821 34.59 26.55 -9.68
CA VAL A 821 33.98 25.24 -9.43
C VAL A 821 34.78 24.50 -8.36
N HIS A 822 34.11 24.12 -7.27
CA HIS A 822 34.66 23.34 -6.17
C HIS A 822 34.08 21.92 -6.20
N TYR A 823 34.86 20.94 -5.73
CA TYR A 823 34.56 19.53 -5.87
C TYR A 823 34.73 18.80 -4.53
N GLY A 824 33.65 18.26 -3.98
CA GLY A 824 33.68 17.53 -2.70
C GLY A 824 32.29 17.23 -2.15
N PRO A 825 32.19 16.73 -0.90
CA PRO A 825 30.91 16.37 -0.28
C PRO A 825 29.95 17.55 -0.11
N ILE A 826 28.66 17.27 -0.26
CA ILE A 826 27.56 18.22 -0.02
C ILE A 826 26.73 17.71 1.18
N ALA A 827 26.45 18.58 2.14
CA ALA A 827 25.55 18.33 3.25
C ALA A 827 24.09 18.51 2.80
N SER A 828 23.26 17.51 3.07
CA SER A 828 21.83 17.49 2.75
C SER A 828 20.98 17.28 4.00
N GLY A 829 19.80 17.88 4.07
CA GLY A 829 18.87 17.67 5.18
C GLY A 829 17.57 18.46 5.05
N ASN A 830 16.58 18.16 5.89
CA ASN A 830 15.28 18.84 5.90
C ASN A 830 15.28 20.16 6.71
N GLN A 831 16.43 20.57 7.26
CA GLN A 831 16.58 21.82 8.03
C GLN A 831 17.43 22.85 7.27
N VAL A 832 17.05 24.13 7.28
CA VAL A 832 17.90 25.18 6.70
C VAL A 832 19.08 25.48 7.64
N MET A 833 20.32 25.16 7.23
CA MET A 833 21.51 25.56 7.97
C MET A 833 21.67 27.09 8.00
N LYS A 834 21.59 27.67 9.21
CA LYS A 834 21.74 29.12 9.49
C LYS A 834 22.65 29.41 10.69
N HIS A 835 23.48 28.45 11.13
CA HIS A 835 24.33 28.60 12.31
C HIS A 835 25.80 28.39 11.93
N GLY A 836 26.54 29.50 11.81
CA GLY A 836 27.94 29.53 11.38
C GLY A 836 28.86 28.56 12.14
N PRO A 837 28.78 28.40 13.47
CA PRO A 837 29.63 27.47 14.21
C PRO A 837 29.29 26.00 13.92
N THR A 838 28.01 25.66 13.69
CA THR A 838 27.60 24.29 13.29
C THR A 838 28.04 23.97 11.87
N ARG A 839 27.85 24.91 10.93
CA ARG A 839 28.39 24.82 9.56
C ARG A 839 29.88 24.53 9.59
N ASP A 840 30.65 25.30 10.36
CA ASP A 840 32.11 25.15 10.46
C ASP A 840 32.55 23.86 11.15
N ARG A 841 31.78 23.35 12.11
CA ARG A 841 31.99 22.01 12.70
C ARG A 841 31.80 20.93 11.65
N LEU A 842 30.63 20.86 11.02
CA LEU A 842 30.33 19.87 9.98
C LEU A 842 31.31 19.94 8.80
N ARG A 843 31.74 21.15 8.40
CA ARG A 843 32.81 21.36 7.40
C ARG A 843 34.14 20.69 7.78
N ARG A 844 34.55 20.75 9.05
CA ARG A 844 35.79 20.09 9.51
C ARG A 844 35.60 18.58 9.61
N ASP A 845 34.51 18.15 10.24
CA ASP A 845 34.30 16.75 10.59
C ASP A 845 33.95 15.91 9.35
N HIS A 846 33.31 16.53 8.34
CA HIS A 846 32.77 15.85 7.17
C HIS A 846 33.29 16.39 5.81
N GLU A 847 34.23 17.35 5.81
CA GLU A 847 34.76 18.01 4.59
C GLU A 847 33.67 18.55 3.64
N VAL A 848 32.48 18.87 4.17
CA VAL A 848 31.36 19.39 3.37
C VAL A 848 31.64 20.80 2.87
N LEU A 849 31.34 21.03 1.59
CA LEU A 849 31.60 22.29 0.89
C LEU A 849 30.33 23.16 0.75
N CYS A 850 29.15 22.54 0.82
CA CYS A 850 27.86 23.19 0.61
C CYS A 850 26.76 22.51 1.45
N PHE A 851 25.70 23.25 1.78
CA PHE A 851 24.47 22.77 2.40
C PHE A 851 23.27 23.02 1.47
N GLU A 852 22.45 22.00 1.26
CA GLU A 852 21.19 22.03 0.49
C GLU A 852 20.15 21.09 1.13
N MET A 853 18.95 20.96 0.53
CA MET A 853 17.80 20.32 1.19
C MET A 853 17.09 19.22 0.41
N GLU A 854 17.59 18.84 -0.77
CA GLU A 854 16.87 17.90 -1.65
C GLU A 854 17.62 16.58 -1.87
N ALA A 855 18.96 16.60 -1.92
CA ALA A 855 19.75 15.50 -2.45
C ALA A 855 19.62 14.18 -1.68
N ALA A 856 19.52 14.20 -0.34
CA ALA A 856 19.41 12.99 0.46
C ALA A 856 18.19 12.14 0.09
N GLY A 857 17.07 12.76 -0.31
CA GLY A 857 15.89 12.04 -0.78
C GLY A 857 16.05 11.42 -2.17
N LEU A 858 17.10 11.79 -2.91
CA LEU A 858 17.35 11.31 -4.27
C LEU A 858 18.42 10.23 -4.35
N MET A 859 19.53 10.35 -3.62
CA MET A 859 20.75 9.58 -3.92
C MET A 859 20.54 8.06 -3.98
N ASP A 860 19.71 7.50 -3.09
CA ASP A 860 19.55 6.05 -2.98
C ASP A 860 18.62 5.45 -4.04
N GLY A 861 17.47 6.08 -4.31
CA GLY A 861 16.54 5.64 -5.37
C GLY A 861 16.87 6.18 -6.77
N PHE A 862 17.62 7.28 -6.85
CA PHE A 862 17.87 8.04 -8.08
C PHE A 862 19.28 8.65 -8.09
N GLN A 863 20.27 7.79 -8.37
CA GLN A 863 21.68 8.16 -8.47
C GLN A 863 21.88 9.34 -9.44
N CYS A 864 22.15 10.51 -8.87
CA CYS A 864 22.33 11.76 -9.60
C CYS A 864 23.67 12.42 -9.24
N LEU A 865 24.12 13.36 -10.08
CA LEU A 865 25.17 14.30 -9.69
C LEU A 865 24.52 15.57 -9.15
N VAL A 866 24.94 15.99 -7.96
CA VAL A 866 24.42 17.20 -7.31
C VAL A 866 25.31 18.39 -7.66
N ILE A 867 24.71 19.46 -8.19
CA ILE A 867 25.39 20.67 -8.65
C ILE A 867 24.69 21.86 -7.97
N ARG A 868 25.41 22.60 -7.12
CA ARG A 868 24.84 23.69 -6.32
C ARG A 868 25.57 25.00 -6.53
N GLY A 869 24.83 26.02 -6.94
CA GLY A 869 25.31 27.40 -7.00
C GLY A 869 25.23 28.03 -5.61
N ILE A 870 26.28 28.71 -5.18
CA ILE A 870 26.38 29.24 -3.83
C ILE A 870 25.64 30.57 -3.70
N SER A 871 24.50 30.57 -3.01
CA SER A 871 23.63 31.74 -2.82
C SER A 871 23.84 32.48 -1.49
N ASP A 872 24.46 31.83 -0.52
CA ASP A 872 24.68 32.32 0.84
C ASP A 872 25.77 31.48 1.53
N TYR A 873 26.05 31.74 2.81
CA TYR A 873 27.09 31.06 3.59
C TYR A 873 26.57 30.13 4.68
N SER A 874 25.32 29.65 4.61
CA SER A 874 24.76 28.71 5.61
C SER A 874 24.85 29.22 7.07
N ASP A 875 24.76 30.53 7.25
CA ASP A 875 24.76 31.22 8.54
C ASP A 875 23.56 32.18 8.65
N SER A 876 23.52 32.95 9.74
CA SER A 876 22.41 33.84 10.07
C SER A 876 22.36 35.08 9.15
N HIS A 877 23.37 35.34 8.33
CA HIS A 877 23.42 36.46 7.36
C HIS A 877 22.85 36.12 5.97
N LYS A 878 22.24 34.93 5.81
CA LYS A 878 21.60 34.45 4.57
C LYS A 878 20.59 35.46 4.00
N ASN A 879 20.80 35.86 2.74
CA ASN A 879 19.93 36.79 2.02
C ASN A 879 19.58 36.25 0.61
N LYS A 880 18.63 36.91 -0.07
CA LYS A 880 18.10 36.46 -1.38
C LYS A 880 18.84 37.02 -2.60
N HIS A 881 19.85 37.87 -2.42
CA HIS A 881 20.40 38.69 -3.51
C HIS A 881 21.13 37.88 -4.59
N TRP A 882 21.84 36.82 -4.18
CA TRP A 882 22.63 35.97 -5.06
C TRP A 882 21.87 34.78 -5.66
N GLN A 883 20.65 34.48 -5.21
CA GLN A 883 19.92 33.26 -5.59
C GLN A 883 19.81 33.07 -7.12
N GLY A 884 19.45 34.11 -7.87
CA GLY A 884 19.28 34.00 -9.32
C GLY A 884 20.60 33.79 -10.07
N TYR A 885 21.65 34.55 -9.74
CA TYR A 885 22.99 34.38 -10.34
C TYR A 885 23.58 33.00 -10.01
N ALA A 886 23.52 32.59 -8.75
CA ALA A 886 23.97 31.27 -8.30
C ALA A 886 23.22 30.13 -9.03
N ALA A 887 21.89 30.24 -9.17
CA ALA A 887 21.11 29.26 -9.92
C ALA A 887 21.48 29.23 -11.41
N ALA A 888 21.87 30.36 -12.02
CA ALA A 888 22.39 30.39 -13.39
C ALA A 888 23.75 29.70 -13.51
N ALA A 889 24.70 30.00 -12.60
CA ALA A 889 26.02 29.39 -12.61
C ALA A 889 25.96 27.86 -12.47
N ALA A 890 25.03 27.35 -11.66
CA ALA A 890 24.79 25.91 -11.54
C ALA A 890 24.11 25.33 -12.79
N ALA A 891 23.01 25.94 -13.25
CA ALA A 891 22.08 25.32 -14.19
C ALA A 891 22.31 25.69 -15.67
N ALA A 892 22.69 26.93 -15.97
CA ALA A 892 22.94 27.38 -17.34
C ALA A 892 24.36 27.08 -17.84
N GLU A 893 25.30 26.88 -16.92
CA GLU A 893 26.72 26.73 -17.22
C GLU A 893 27.24 25.34 -16.86
N TYR A 894 27.48 25.03 -15.57
CA TYR A 894 28.18 23.80 -15.22
C TYR A 894 27.41 22.54 -15.64
N ALA A 895 26.10 22.50 -15.40
CA ALA A 895 25.23 21.39 -15.82
C ALA A 895 25.04 21.28 -17.35
N LYS A 896 25.55 22.25 -18.13
CA LYS A 896 25.48 22.31 -19.59
C LYS A 896 26.83 22.06 -20.26
N GLU A 897 27.93 22.44 -19.61
CA GLU A 897 29.30 22.07 -20.01
C GLU A 897 29.60 20.58 -19.78
N LEU A 898 28.89 19.94 -18.84
CA LEU A 898 28.99 18.52 -18.46
C LEU A 898 28.25 17.56 -19.41
#